data_AF-A0ABD1F9J5-F1
#
_entry.id   AF-A0ABD1F9J5-F1
#
_cell.length_a   1.000
_cell.length_b   1.000
_cell.length_c   1.000
_cell.angle_alpha   90.00
_cell.angle_beta   90.00
_cell.angle_gamma   90.00
#
_symmetry.space_group_name_H-M   'P 1'
#
loop_
_entity.id
_entity.type
_entity.pdbx_description
1 polymer ?
#
loop_
_entity_poly.entity_id
_entity_poly.type
_entity_poly.pdbx_seq_one_letter_code
_entity_poly.pdbx_strand_id
1 'polypeptide(L)'
;MFEKIHIVASLEGEDIGSYFGSVLLASDVSGDKYIDLLVGAPMTSGKTWDEGNVYFYQALSSKSFMKSKILTGLSKMASRFGSAIASLGDIDLDGYNDVAISAPYEDDGIGAVYIYLGSSEGLQDEFSQRLFPGAFNIPGMESRGFGLGLSKGNDVDQNGYNDIAVGAYKTDQIFLFKTLSIIDYRITLTADINSIPSDTKNFTIQLCVIYTERSGKHVLAYVDFNVFLQPDYRSIKGNIDEIVQVPEGKLTCRNFTIELKRTVAMDITPFSINLKLNVARNDIIAHGEKFLNLKIPYSHGCGKDDVCNTQLSVVLKVDKNQIVLGEDKQIHLKVIAMNTGDPAYQCEIKFMLNNALELRNTKNCMNIEASNYTCSISDVLIGSIENEFVFDIRNLSPDMRLLEFMVQVTSLGVNNPKSKDIEAVQIPVVLESVPYLNGKVSPENIEIQENADNPEMEIIYQFSLGKRGPSPLSIDVNILIPLLMHGENYIFEVIDLEAKIENVQMSCSNSHSQVLDNVIQNFSFPINRTILITCDQSTECLQFSCNGEYVYDSRQIGMFKLKILLRSNLLIEKFKETFTTKDIIAFVPVVSQATLEDKIMTYKPFLIFVESNKRIALWIYIFAAILGLVLLILISLALYKCHFFDRIYKDKLERERILNSTRTSIEGECDEIQFLPMENHVKCEQECS
;
A
#
# COMPACT_ATOMS: atom_id res chain seq x y z
N MET A 1 4.62 28.77 -34.09
CA MET A 1 4.50 28.96 -32.63
C MET A 1 4.79 27.61 -32.03
N PHE A 2 6.03 27.34 -31.63
CA PHE A 2 6.37 26.07 -30.98
C PHE A 2 6.00 26.23 -29.52
N GLU A 3 5.02 25.47 -29.04
CA GLU A 3 4.71 25.38 -27.62
C GLU A 3 5.99 24.99 -26.87
N LYS A 4 6.26 25.68 -25.75
CA LYS A 4 7.35 25.30 -24.86
C LYS A 4 7.09 23.88 -24.36
N ILE A 5 8.04 22.97 -24.57
CA ILE A 5 8.00 21.64 -23.96
C ILE A 5 8.16 21.83 -22.45
N HIS A 6 7.17 21.40 -21.69
CA HIS A 6 7.20 21.41 -20.23
C HIS A 6 7.45 19.99 -19.74
N ILE A 7 8.47 19.82 -18.89
CA ILE A 7 8.73 18.54 -18.22
C ILE A 7 7.61 18.35 -17.19
N VAL A 8 6.86 17.27 -17.37
CA VAL A 8 5.71 16.93 -16.52
C VAL A 8 6.14 16.05 -15.34
N ALA A 9 7.05 15.10 -15.57
CA ALA A 9 7.62 14.23 -14.57
C ALA A 9 9.06 13.82 -14.97
N SER A 10 9.89 13.52 -13.97
CA SER A 10 11.22 12.92 -14.14
C SER A 10 11.26 11.64 -13.31
N LEU A 11 11.52 10.51 -13.97
CA LEU A 11 11.54 9.19 -13.34
C LEU A 11 12.98 8.67 -13.38
N GLU A 12 13.50 8.29 -12.21
CA GLU A 12 14.87 7.79 -12.07
C GLU A 12 14.86 6.29 -11.79
N GLY A 13 15.80 5.56 -12.42
CA GLY A 13 15.99 4.13 -12.18
C GLY A 13 16.69 3.89 -10.84
N GLU A 14 16.36 2.78 -10.19
CA GLU A 14 16.86 2.46 -8.84
C GLU A 14 18.29 1.91 -8.85
N ASP A 15 18.65 1.16 -9.91
CA ASP A 15 19.92 0.45 -9.99
C ASP A 15 20.87 1.08 -11.02
N ILE A 16 22.11 1.34 -10.60
CA ILE A 16 23.17 1.81 -11.49
C ILE A 16 23.51 0.73 -12.51
N GLY A 17 23.59 1.10 -13.79
CA GLY A 17 23.95 0.18 -14.87
C GLY A 17 22.79 -0.71 -15.37
N SER A 18 21.60 -0.60 -14.78
CA SER A 18 20.39 -1.34 -15.17
C SER A 18 19.88 -1.05 -16.57
N TYR A 19 20.37 0.03 -17.19
CA TYR A 19 19.87 0.53 -18.48
C TYR A 19 18.39 0.93 -18.43
N PHE A 20 17.91 1.39 -17.26
CA PHE A 20 16.58 1.96 -17.10
C PHE A 20 16.34 3.09 -18.12
N GLY A 21 15.21 3.02 -18.83
CA GLY A 21 14.87 3.97 -19.89
C GLY A 21 15.36 3.58 -21.29
N SER A 22 15.99 2.41 -21.45
CA SER A 22 16.46 1.93 -22.75
C SER A 22 15.33 1.51 -23.69
N VAL A 23 14.19 1.11 -23.14
CA VAL A 23 12.97 0.76 -23.87
C VAL A 23 11.80 1.45 -23.19
N LEU A 24 10.92 2.06 -23.98
CA LEU A 24 9.74 2.77 -23.50
C LEU A 24 8.51 2.31 -24.28
N LEU A 25 7.40 2.08 -23.57
CA LEU A 25 6.07 1.93 -24.18
C LEU A 25 5.10 2.89 -23.49
N ALA A 26 4.39 3.67 -24.29
CA ALA A 26 3.30 4.51 -23.85
C ALA A 26 1.97 3.90 -24.35
N SER A 27 1.10 3.46 -23.44
CA SER A 27 -0.16 2.78 -23.77
C SER A 27 -1.15 2.93 -22.63
N ASP A 28 -2.42 3.16 -22.94
CA ASP A 28 -3.51 3.12 -21.96
C ASP A 28 -3.88 1.65 -21.71
N VAL A 29 -3.30 1.03 -20.69
CA VAL A 29 -3.54 -0.40 -20.36
C VAL A 29 -4.66 -0.56 -19.33
N SER A 30 -5.08 0.55 -18.71
CA SER A 30 -6.15 0.58 -17.71
C SER A 30 -7.53 0.98 -18.25
N GLY A 31 -7.60 1.43 -19.50
CA GLY A 31 -8.84 1.84 -20.16
C GLY A 31 -9.40 3.18 -19.67
N ASP A 32 -8.63 3.93 -18.87
CA ASP A 32 -9.05 5.18 -18.25
C ASP A 32 -8.78 6.43 -19.12
N LYS A 33 -8.22 6.22 -20.32
CA LYS A 33 -7.82 7.23 -21.31
C LYS A 33 -6.58 8.04 -20.93
N TYR A 34 -5.96 7.75 -19.79
CA TYR A 34 -4.62 8.25 -19.49
C TYR A 34 -3.57 7.30 -20.04
N ILE A 35 -2.45 7.86 -20.49
CA ILE A 35 -1.40 7.08 -21.14
C ILE A 35 -0.42 6.60 -20.06
N ASP A 36 -0.45 5.31 -19.77
CA ASP A 36 0.50 4.69 -18.87
C ASP A 36 1.87 4.51 -19.53
N LEU A 37 2.90 4.36 -18.71
CA LEU A 37 4.28 4.25 -19.15
C LEU A 37 4.93 2.96 -18.63
N LEU A 38 5.43 2.14 -19.54
CA LEU A 38 6.31 1.02 -19.21
C LEU A 38 7.75 1.37 -19.58
N VAL A 39 8.67 1.11 -18.65
CA VAL A 39 10.08 1.44 -18.80
C VAL A 39 10.93 0.18 -18.60
N GLY A 40 11.65 -0.22 -19.65
CA GLY A 40 12.57 -1.36 -19.61
C GLY A 40 13.91 -1.02 -18.95
N ALA A 41 14.39 -1.94 -18.13
CA ALA A 41 15.72 -1.95 -17.53
C ALA A 41 16.34 -3.36 -17.68
N PRO A 42 16.79 -3.73 -18.90
CA PRO A 42 17.13 -5.11 -19.21
C PRO A 42 18.41 -5.63 -18.52
N MET A 43 19.23 -4.74 -17.96
CA MET A 43 20.47 -5.10 -17.26
C MET A 43 20.29 -5.10 -15.73
N THR A 44 19.05 -4.97 -15.23
CA THR A 44 18.79 -5.10 -13.80
C THR A 44 19.19 -6.49 -13.32
N SER A 45 19.87 -6.53 -12.17
CA SER A 45 20.28 -7.76 -11.49
C SER A 45 19.66 -7.78 -10.11
N GLY A 46 18.80 -8.76 -9.84
CA GLY A 46 18.20 -8.99 -8.52
C GLY A 46 18.73 -10.29 -7.91
N LYS A 47 17.98 -11.38 -8.07
CA LYS A 47 18.41 -12.70 -7.55
C LYS A 47 19.55 -13.29 -8.35
N THR A 48 19.56 -13.00 -9.66
CA THR A 48 20.57 -13.46 -10.60
C THR A 48 21.10 -12.27 -11.43
N TRP A 49 22.14 -12.50 -12.23
CA TRP A 49 22.73 -11.47 -13.08
C TRP A 49 21.89 -11.22 -14.32
N ASP A 50 21.72 -9.94 -14.70
CA ASP A 50 21.07 -9.50 -15.95
C ASP A 50 19.69 -10.17 -16.19
N GLU A 51 18.88 -10.34 -15.14
CA GLU A 51 17.53 -10.89 -15.27
C GLU A 51 16.58 -9.92 -15.98
N GLY A 52 16.77 -8.61 -15.73
CA GLY A 52 16.03 -7.53 -16.38
C GLY A 52 14.64 -7.29 -15.77
N ASN A 53 14.24 -6.02 -15.74
CA ASN A 53 12.96 -5.57 -15.19
C ASN A 53 12.22 -4.67 -16.17
N VAL A 54 10.89 -4.62 -16.04
CA VAL A 54 10.06 -3.57 -16.62
C VAL A 54 9.29 -2.87 -15.51
N TYR A 55 9.43 -1.55 -15.43
CA TYR A 55 8.74 -0.72 -14.46
C TYR A 55 7.44 -0.21 -15.09
N PHE A 56 6.30 -0.47 -14.44
CA PHE A 56 5.00 0.03 -14.86
C PHE A 56 4.62 1.26 -14.03
N TYR A 57 4.46 2.38 -14.72
CA TYR A 57 4.01 3.65 -14.17
C TYR A 57 2.61 3.95 -14.70
N GLN A 58 1.62 3.85 -13.82
CA GLN A 58 0.24 4.16 -14.16
C GLN A 58 0.01 5.66 -14.08
N ALA A 59 -0.68 6.23 -15.07
CA ALA A 59 -1.02 7.63 -15.08
C ALA A 59 -2.28 7.88 -14.24
N LEU A 60 -2.17 8.70 -13.19
CA LEU A 60 -3.33 9.10 -12.37
C LEU A 60 -4.07 10.30 -12.98
N SER A 61 -3.37 11.05 -13.83
CA SER A 61 -3.89 12.18 -14.60
C SER A 61 -2.93 12.50 -15.75
N SER A 62 -3.29 13.45 -16.60
CA SER A 62 -2.40 13.96 -17.66
C SER A 62 -1.03 14.47 -17.18
N LYS A 63 -0.83 14.66 -15.86
CA LYS A 63 0.42 15.21 -15.29
C LYS A 63 1.04 14.40 -14.16
N SER A 64 0.50 13.24 -13.79
CA SER A 64 0.97 12.49 -12.63
C SER A 64 1.07 11.01 -12.93
N PHE A 65 2.17 10.40 -12.50
CA PHE A 65 2.44 8.97 -12.63
C PHE A 65 2.69 8.37 -11.26
N MET A 66 2.10 7.22 -10.99
CA MET A 66 2.41 6.37 -9.85
C MET A 66 3.19 5.16 -10.34
N LYS A 67 4.33 4.85 -9.71
CA LYS A 67 4.98 3.55 -9.92
C LYS A 67 4.07 2.47 -9.34
N SER A 68 3.37 1.76 -10.21
CA SER A 68 2.37 0.77 -9.82
C SER A 68 3.06 -0.56 -9.47
N LYS A 69 3.88 -1.10 -10.37
CA LYS A 69 4.58 -2.38 -10.14
C LYS A 69 5.84 -2.56 -10.98
N ILE A 70 6.58 -3.63 -10.69
CA ILE A 70 7.76 -4.09 -11.44
C ILE A 70 7.46 -5.50 -11.97
N LEU A 71 7.63 -5.69 -13.27
CA LEU A 71 7.46 -6.96 -13.97
C LEU A 71 8.85 -7.60 -14.18
N THR A 72 8.97 -8.90 -13.94
CA THR A 72 10.26 -9.61 -13.96
C THR A 72 10.27 -10.91 -14.78
N GLY A 73 9.16 -11.23 -15.48
CA GLY A 73 9.01 -12.50 -16.21
C GLY A 73 9.28 -13.71 -15.32
N LEU A 74 10.07 -14.68 -15.82
CA LEU A 74 10.54 -15.83 -15.02
C LEU A 74 11.82 -15.57 -14.21
N SER A 75 12.38 -14.35 -14.27
CA SER A 75 13.61 -13.96 -13.54
C SER A 75 14.78 -14.92 -13.73
N LYS A 76 15.01 -15.36 -14.98
CA LYS A 76 16.13 -16.25 -15.31
C LYS A 76 17.41 -15.45 -15.53
N MET A 77 18.53 -16.08 -15.18
CA MET A 77 19.87 -15.51 -15.35
C MET A 77 20.11 -15.10 -16.81
N ALA A 78 20.64 -13.89 -16.99
CA ALA A 78 21.03 -13.27 -18.26
C ALA A 78 19.90 -13.22 -19.31
N SER A 79 18.64 -13.31 -18.88
CA SER A 79 17.49 -13.32 -19.79
C SER A 79 17.19 -11.94 -20.38
N ARG A 80 17.57 -10.87 -19.66
CA ARG A 80 17.38 -9.45 -20.02
C ARG A 80 15.93 -9.14 -20.36
N PHE A 81 15.03 -9.53 -19.47
CA PHE A 81 13.62 -9.20 -19.57
C PHE A 81 13.43 -7.68 -19.68
N GLY A 82 12.53 -7.25 -20.56
CA GLY A 82 12.32 -5.85 -20.90
C GLY A 82 13.20 -5.31 -22.03
N SER A 83 13.94 -6.17 -22.74
CA SER A 83 14.77 -5.76 -23.90
C SER A 83 13.96 -5.25 -25.09
N ALA A 84 12.67 -5.62 -25.18
CA ALA A 84 11.70 -5.03 -26.08
C ALA A 84 10.31 -5.08 -25.43
N ILE A 85 9.51 -4.05 -25.67
CA ILE A 85 8.15 -3.91 -25.16
C ILE A 85 7.28 -3.42 -26.32
N ALA A 86 6.13 -4.06 -26.56
CA ALA A 86 5.21 -3.67 -27.62
C ALA A 86 3.76 -3.69 -27.13
N SER A 87 3.00 -2.66 -27.49
CA SER A 87 1.54 -2.67 -27.32
C SER A 87 0.94 -3.60 -28.36
N LEU A 88 0.10 -4.51 -27.90
CA LEU A 88 -0.66 -5.43 -28.74
C LEU A 88 -2.05 -4.89 -29.09
N GLY A 89 -2.41 -3.74 -28.49
CA GLY A 89 -3.82 -3.37 -28.38
C GLY A 89 -4.57 -4.41 -27.55
N ASP A 90 -5.89 -4.43 -27.67
CA ASP A 90 -6.75 -5.39 -27.01
C ASP A 90 -6.82 -6.70 -27.83
N ILE A 91 -6.06 -7.73 -27.42
CA ILE A 91 -5.96 -9.02 -28.12
C ILE A 91 -7.01 -10.03 -27.67
N ASP A 92 -7.68 -9.81 -26.54
CA ASP A 92 -8.77 -10.69 -26.07
C ASP A 92 -10.16 -10.01 -26.05
N LEU A 93 -10.21 -8.77 -26.52
CA LEU A 93 -11.38 -7.91 -26.67
C LEU A 93 -12.14 -7.72 -25.36
N ASP A 94 -11.41 -7.58 -24.26
CA ASP A 94 -11.96 -7.37 -22.92
C ASP A 94 -12.17 -5.88 -22.58
N GLY A 95 -11.68 -4.98 -23.43
CA GLY A 95 -11.77 -3.53 -23.31
C GLY A 95 -10.48 -2.84 -22.87
N TYR A 96 -9.42 -3.59 -22.56
CA TYR A 96 -8.14 -3.06 -22.10
C TYR A 96 -7.01 -3.38 -23.09
N ASN A 97 -5.98 -2.52 -23.17
CA ASN A 97 -4.85 -2.81 -24.06
C ASN A 97 -3.84 -3.73 -23.38
N ASP A 98 -3.34 -4.68 -24.16
CA ASP A 98 -2.37 -5.69 -23.74
C ASP A 98 -0.96 -5.38 -24.23
N VAL A 99 0.01 -6.03 -23.61
CA VAL A 99 1.43 -5.76 -23.83
C VAL A 99 2.24 -7.06 -23.99
N ALA A 100 3.15 -7.07 -24.95
CA ALA A 100 4.21 -8.06 -25.05
C ALA A 100 5.54 -7.52 -24.49
N ILE A 101 6.21 -8.31 -23.67
CA ILE A 101 7.53 -8.00 -23.10
C ILE A 101 8.49 -9.15 -23.41
N SER A 102 9.69 -8.86 -23.92
CA SER A 102 10.64 -9.90 -24.31
C SER A 102 11.78 -10.13 -23.31
N ALA A 103 12.29 -11.35 -23.33
CA ALA A 103 13.55 -11.77 -22.70
C ALA A 103 14.38 -12.54 -23.75
N PRO A 104 15.05 -11.83 -24.67
CA PRO A 104 15.61 -12.44 -25.89
C PRO A 104 16.80 -13.37 -25.64
N TYR A 105 17.34 -13.39 -24.44
CA TYR A 105 18.49 -14.21 -24.07
C TYR A 105 18.15 -15.32 -23.08
N GLU A 106 16.88 -15.46 -22.73
CA GLU A 106 16.39 -16.53 -21.88
C GLU A 106 16.68 -17.93 -22.47
N ASP A 107 16.82 -18.94 -21.60
CA ASP A 107 17.05 -20.34 -21.97
C ASP A 107 18.26 -20.50 -22.91
N ASP A 108 19.44 -20.08 -22.43
CA ASP A 108 20.71 -20.14 -23.18
C ASP A 108 20.67 -19.42 -24.54
N GLY A 109 19.97 -18.28 -24.58
CA GLY A 109 19.89 -17.44 -25.77
C GLY A 109 18.82 -17.85 -26.77
N ILE A 110 17.95 -18.81 -26.45
CA ILE A 110 16.78 -19.16 -27.28
C ILE A 110 15.84 -17.95 -27.36
N GLY A 111 15.53 -17.36 -26.21
CA GLY A 111 14.68 -16.19 -26.05
C GLY A 111 13.20 -16.53 -25.84
N ALA A 112 12.49 -15.59 -25.20
CA ALA A 112 11.07 -15.69 -24.90
C ALA A 112 10.37 -14.33 -25.03
N VAL A 113 9.04 -14.38 -25.20
CA VAL A 113 8.13 -13.23 -25.15
C VAL A 113 6.97 -13.56 -24.22
N TYR A 114 6.63 -12.61 -23.36
CA TYR A 114 5.59 -12.71 -22.36
C TYR A 114 4.43 -11.78 -22.72
N ILE A 115 3.22 -12.29 -22.67
CA ILE A 115 1.99 -11.53 -22.91
C ILE A 115 1.37 -11.20 -21.57
N TYR A 116 1.19 -9.91 -21.31
CA TYR A 116 0.52 -9.38 -20.14
C TYR A 116 -0.79 -8.73 -20.57
N LEU A 117 -1.88 -9.14 -19.93
CA LEU A 117 -3.20 -8.58 -20.22
C LEU A 117 -3.45 -7.30 -19.42
N GLY A 118 -4.19 -6.38 -20.01
CA GLY A 118 -4.72 -5.20 -19.34
C GLY A 118 -5.86 -5.55 -18.37
N SER A 119 -6.29 -4.54 -17.61
CA SER A 119 -7.44 -4.63 -16.69
C SER A 119 -7.79 -3.22 -16.19
N SER A 120 -8.92 -3.07 -15.52
CA SER A 120 -9.28 -1.80 -14.85
C SER A 120 -8.26 -1.32 -13.81
N GLU A 121 -7.41 -2.21 -13.30
CA GLU A 121 -6.35 -1.90 -12.34
C GLU A 121 -4.98 -1.70 -13.02
N GLY A 122 -4.95 -1.60 -14.36
CA GLY A 122 -3.73 -1.57 -15.16
C GLY A 122 -3.31 -2.98 -15.61
N LEU A 123 -2.01 -3.26 -15.71
CA LEU A 123 -1.52 -4.58 -16.14
C LEU A 123 -1.67 -5.65 -15.05
N GLN A 124 -2.06 -6.86 -15.45
CA GLN A 124 -2.08 -8.04 -14.57
C GLN A 124 -0.66 -8.39 -14.06
N ASP A 125 -0.59 -8.95 -12.84
CA ASP A 125 0.70 -9.29 -12.21
C ASP A 125 1.41 -10.46 -12.90
N GLU A 126 0.63 -11.47 -13.30
CA GLU A 126 1.11 -12.66 -13.98
C GLU A 126 0.90 -12.52 -15.49
N PHE A 127 1.86 -13.03 -16.26
CA PHE A 127 1.69 -13.12 -17.72
C PHE A 127 0.64 -14.17 -18.05
N SER A 128 -0.23 -13.90 -19.03
CA SER A 128 -1.24 -14.85 -19.50
C SER A 128 -0.65 -15.93 -20.40
N GLN A 129 0.42 -15.60 -21.14
CA GLN A 129 1.06 -16.51 -22.06
C GLN A 129 2.56 -16.23 -22.20
N ARG A 130 3.34 -17.29 -22.38
CA ARG A 130 4.77 -17.24 -22.74
C ARG A 130 4.98 -17.90 -24.10
N LEU A 131 5.50 -17.13 -25.05
CA LEU A 131 5.88 -17.57 -26.39
C LEU A 131 7.38 -17.88 -26.40
N PHE A 132 7.76 -19.08 -26.87
CA PHE A 132 9.15 -19.46 -27.04
C PHE A 132 9.28 -20.56 -28.10
N PRO A 133 10.34 -20.55 -28.93
CA PRO A 133 10.54 -21.49 -30.03
C PRO A 133 10.37 -22.98 -29.69
N GLY A 134 10.82 -23.39 -28.49
CA GLY A 134 10.71 -24.77 -28.02
C GLY A 134 9.27 -25.29 -27.89
N ALA A 135 8.28 -24.42 -27.74
CA ALA A 135 6.87 -24.83 -27.64
C ALA A 135 6.22 -25.14 -29.00
N PHE A 136 6.79 -24.66 -30.10
CA PHE A 136 6.12 -24.70 -31.41
C PHE A 136 6.31 -26.04 -32.14
N ASN A 137 7.17 -26.93 -31.63
CA ASN A 137 7.46 -28.25 -32.19
C ASN A 137 7.74 -28.24 -33.71
N ILE A 138 8.47 -27.22 -34.19
CA ILE A 138 8.82 -27.09 -35.61
C ILE A 138 10.08 -27.95 -35.88
N PRO A 139 10.00 -29.04 -36.66
CA PRO A 139 11.12 -29.95 -36.84
C PRO A 139 12.32 -29.26 -37.50
N GLY A 140 13.51 -29.45 -36.92
CA GLY A 140 14.76 -28.92 -37.46
C GLY A 140 14.95 -27.40 -37.30
N MET A 141 14.07 -26.74 -36.55
CA MET A 141 14.19 -25.30 -36.29
C MET A 141 15.05 -25.05 -35.05
N GLU A 142 16.23 -24.47 -35.27
CA GLU A 142 16.97 -23.80 -34.21
C GLU A 142 16.66 -22.30 -34.26
N SER A 143 16.35 -21.71 -33.10
CA SER A 143 16.07 -20.28 -32.94
C SER A 143 16.91 -19.71 -31.80
N ARG A 144 17.47 -18.52 -32.01
CA ARG A 144 18.22 -17.77 -31.01
C ARG A 144 17.89 -16.28 -31.10
N GLY A 145 17.90 -15.61 -29.95
CA GLY A 145 17.58 -14.17 -29.87
C GLY A 145 16.11 -13.86 -30.13
N PHE A 146 15.21 -14.81 -29.91
CA PHE A 146 13.76 -14.64 -30.11
C PHE A 146 13.21 -13.57 -29.16
N GLY A 147 12.58 -12.53 -29.70
CA GLY A 147 11.94 -11.47 -28.91
C GLY A 147 12.63 -10.10 -28.96
N LEU A 148 13.81 -9.97 -29.58
CA LEU A 148 14.50 -8.68 -29.64
C LEU A 148 13.76 -7.67 -30.54
N GLY A 149 13.10 -8.16 -31.59
CA GLY A 149 12.20 -7.36 -32.42
C GLY A 149 10.74 -7.75 -32.15
N LEU A 150 9.92 -6.78 -31.74
CA LEU A 150 8.48 -6.93 -31.59
C LEU A 150 7.76 -5.91 -32.47
N SER A 151 6.75 -6.35 -33.22
CA SER A 151 5.81 -5.44 -33.88
C SER A 151 4.78 -4.91 -32.90
N LYS A 152 4.21 -3.73 -33.19
CA LYS A 152 2.90 -3.37 -32.64
C LYS A 152 1.85 -4.42 -33.06
N GLY A 153 0.84 -4.63 -32.21
CA GLY A 153 -0.35 -5.40 -32.55
C GLY A 153 -1.07 -4.86 -33.77
N ASN A 154 -1.39 -5.74 -34.71
CA ASN A 154 -2.18 -5.42 -35.90
C ASN A 154 -2.86 -6.68 -36.45
N ASP A 155 -4.16 -6.60 -36.71
CA ASP A 155 -4.93 -7.68 -37.36
C ASP A 155 -4.46 -7.87 -38.82
N VAL A 156 -3.70 -8.94 -39.10
CA VAL A 156 -3.17 -9.21 -40.45
C VAL A 156 -4.02 -10.19 -41.24
N ASP A 157 -4.90 -10.95 -40.59
CA ASP A 157 -5.78 -11.92 -41.23
C ASP A 157 -7.27 -11.57 -41.20
N GLN A 158 -7.59 -10.37 -40.72
CA GLN A 158 -8.92 -9.75 -40.70
C GLN A 158 -9.93 -10.50 -39.83
N ASN A 159 -9.47 -11.22 -38.80
CA ASN A 159 -10.32 -11.94 -37.85
C ASN A 159 -10.88 -11.04 -36.73
N GLY A 160 -10.43 -9.78 -36.65
CA GLY A 160 -10.83 -8.79 -35.66
C GLY A 160 -9.97 -8.76 -34.40
N TYR A 161 -8.91 -9.57 -34.33
CA TYR A 161 -7.95 -9.62 -33.23
C TYR A 161 -6.58 -9.18 -33.72
N ASN A 162 -5.83 -8.47 -32.89
CA ASN A 162 -4.49 -8.05 -33.27
C ASN A 162 -3.50 -9.22 -33.23
N ASP A 163 -2.63 -9.29 -34.23
CA ASP A 163 -1.56 -10.28 -34.36
C ASP A 163 -0.21 -9.65 -34.03
N ILE A 164 0.80 -10.50 -33.76
CA ILE A 164 2.15 -10.04 -33.41
C ILE A 164 3.22 -10.75 -34.24
N ALA A 165 4.18 -9.98 -34.75
CA ALA A 165 5.40 -10.49 -35.33
C ALA A 165 6.57 -10.39 -34.34
N VAL A 166 7.35 -11.46 -34.22
CA VAL A 166 8.49 -11.58 -33.32
C VAL A 166 9.74 -11.97 -34.10
N GLY A 167 10.79 -11.16 -33.98
CA GLY A 167 12.10 -11.41 -34.59
C GLY A 167 13.01 -12.29 -33.73
N ALA A 168 13.75 -13.18 -34.38
CA ALA A 168 14.86 -13.95 -33.81
C ALA A 168 16.14 -13.65 -34.60
N TYR A 169 16.80 -12.56 -34.21
CA TYR A 169 17.86 -11.93 -35.00
C TYR A 169 19.14 -12.76 -35.12
N LYS A 170 19.42 -13.68 -34.19
CA LYS A 170 20.64 -14.52 -34.27
C LYS A 170 20.51 -15.66 -35.26
N THR A 171 19.29 -15.98 -35.69
CA THR A 171 18.97 -17.05 -36.64
C THR A 171 18.25 -16.54 -37.89
N ASP A 172 18.22 -15.22 -38.12
CA ASP A 172 17.62 -14.57 -39.29
C ASP A 172 16.15 -14.96 -39.54
N GLN A 173 15.37 -15.10 -38.45
CA GLN A 173 13.98 -15.57 -38.51
C GLN A 173 13.00 -14.50 -38.00
N ILE A 174 11.77 -14.54 -38.54
CA ILE A 174 10.61 -13.79 -38.05
C ILE A 174 9.45 -14.78 -37.90
N PHE A 175 8.78 -14.71 -36.76
CA PHE A 175 7.60 -15.49 -36.43
C PHE A 175 6.38 -14.56 -36.47
N LEU A 176 5.29 -14.99 -37.08
CA LEU A 176 4.01 -14.28 -37.06
C LEU A 176 3.03 -15.12 -36.26
N PHE A 177 2.62 -14.61 -35.10
CA PHE A 177 1.62 -15.22 -34.24
C PHE A 177 0.28 -14.59 -34.51
N LYS A 178 -0.68 -15.44 -34.87
CA LYS A 178 -2.06 -15.06 -35.07
C LYS A 178 -2.85 -15.30 -33.81
N THR A 179 -3.65 -14.34 -33.41
CA THR A 179 -4.52 -14.47 -32.23
C THR A 179 -5.74 -15.31 -32.59
N LEU A 180 -6.17 -16.19 -31.67
CA LEU A 180 -7.32 -17.07 -31.88
C LEU A 180 -8.63 -16.33 -31.60
N SER A 181 -9.69 -16.63 -32.36
CA SER A 181 -11.03 -16.11 -32.06
C SER A 181 -11.51 -16.55 -30.69
N ILE A 182 -12.12 -15.63 -29.95
CA ILE A 182 -12.71 -15.86 -28.64
C ILE A 182 -14.23 -15.86 -28.76
N ILE A 183 -14.87 -16.94 -28.32
CA ILE A 183 -16.32 -17.03 -28.21
C ILE A 183 -16.75 -16.98 -26.75
N ASP A 184 -17.76 -16.18 -26.46
CA ASP A 184 -18.51 -16.26 -25.21
C ASP A 184 -19.75 -17.10 -25.45
N TYR A 185 -19.96 -18.13 -24.63
CA TYR A 185 -21.13 -18.98 -24.74
C TYR A 185 -21.86 -19.11 -23.40
N ARG A 186 -23.18 -19.26 -23.49
CA ARG A 186 -24.07 -19.50 -22.35
C ARG A 186 -24.82 -20.79 -22.57
N ILE A 187 -24.93 -21.57 -21.50
CA ILE A 187 -25.66 -22.82 -21.47
C ILE A 187 -26.75 -22.75 -20.41
N THR A 188 -27.88 -23.37 -20.71
CA THR A 188 -28.97 -23.57 -19.75
C THR A 188 -29.43 -25.00 -19.83
N LEU A 189 -29.61 -25.63 -18.67
CA LEU A 189 -30.09 -26.99 -18.56
C LEU A 189 -31.31 -26.97 -17.64
N THR A 190 -32.48 -27.23 -18.20
CA THR A 190 -33.76 -27.18 -17.49
C THR A 190 -34.51 -28.49 -17.61
N ALA A 191 -35.30 -28.83 -16.61
CA ALA A 191 -36.25 -29.95 -16.69
C ALA A 191 -37.66 -29.42 -16.95
N ASP A 192 -38.49 -30.24 -17.59
CA ASP A 192 -39.92 -29.99 -17.76
C ASP A 192 -40.72 -30.14 -16.45
N ILE A 193 -40.08 -30.66 -15.40
CA ILE A 193 -40.63 -30.86 -14.07
C ILE A 193 -39.79 -30.16 -13.00
N ASN A 194 -40.44 -29.65 -11.95
CA ASN A 194 -39.76 -29.01 -10.80
C ASN A 194 -39.42 -30.01 -9.68
N SER A 195 -40.14 -31.12 -9.62
CA SER A 195 -39.89 -32.23 -8.71
C SER A 195 -40.31 -33.54 -9.38
N ILE A 196 -39.80 -34.67 -8.88
CA ILE A 196 -40.12 -36.00 -9.38
C ILE A 196 -41.15 -36.65 -8.45
N PRO A 197 -42.44 -36.72 -8.85
CA PRO A 197 -43.44 -37.55 -8.18
C PRO A 197 -43.04 -39.02 -8.15
N SER A 198 -43.55 -39.74 -7.15
CA SER A 198 -43.21 -41.15 -6.89
C SER A 198 -43.59 -42.11 -8.04
N ASP A 199 -44.55 -41.74 -8.88
CA ASP A 199 -45.06 -42.53 -10.02
C ASP A 199 -44.44 -42.16 -11.38
N THR A 200 -43.54 -41.16 -11.40
CA THR A 200 -42.88 -40.68 -12.63
C THR A 200 -42.01 -41.77 -13.26
N LYS A 201 -42.23 -42.06 -14.54
CA LYS A 201 -41.43 -43.04 -15.31
C LYS A 201 -40.31 -42.41 -16.10
N ASN A 202 -40.54 -41.22 -16.63
CA ASN A 202 -39.59 -40.45 -17.42
C ASN A 202 -39.92 -38.98 -17.31
N PHE A 203 -38.93 -38.15 -17.64
CA PHE A 203 -39.07 -36.70 -17.76
C PHE A 203 -38.12 -36.19 -18.84
N THR A 204 -38.29 -34.95 -19.27
CA THR A 204 -37.50 -34.37 -20.36
C THR A 204 -36.62 -33.25 -19.82
N ILE A 205 -35.36 -33.25 -20.21
CA ILE A 205 -34.46 -32.11 -20.00
C ILE A 205 -34.22 -31.39 -21.31
N GLN A 206 -34.12 -30.07 -21.25
CA GLN A 206 -33.78 -29.22 -22.36
C GLN A 206 -32.43 -28.54 -22.10
N LEU A 207 -31.47 -28.82 -22.97
CA LEU A 207 -30.21 -28.09 -23.05
C LEU A 207 -30.35 -27.02 -24.13
N CYS A 208 -30.17 -25.75 -23.77
CA CYS A 208 -30.04 -24.68 -24.73
C CYS A 208 -28.65 -24.06 -24.67
N VAL A 209 -28.04 -23.88 -25.84
CA VAL A 209 -26.72 -23.27 -26.01
C VAL A 209 -26.85 -22.07 -26.94
N ILE A 210 -26.19 -20.98 -26.58
CA ILE A 210 -25.99 -19.81 -27.44
C ILE A 210 -24.54 -19.37 -27.31
N TYR A 211 -23.94 -18.91 -28.41
CA TYR A 211 -22.63 -18.28 -28.38
C TYR A 211 -22.60 -17.03 -29.24
N THR A 212 -21.63 -16.16 -28.95
CA THR A 212 -21.31 -14.96 -29.69
C THR A 212 -19.79 -14.87 -29.84
N GLU A 213 -19.30 -14.46 -31.01
CA GLU A 213 -17.89 -14.15 -31.21
C GLU A 213 -17.59 -12.73 -30.71
N ARG A 214 -16.56 -12.54 -29.87
CA ARG A 214 -16.26 -11.22 -29.29
C ARG A 214 -15.93 -10.15 -30.33
N SER A 215 -15.26 -10.52 -31.42
CA SER A 215 -14.89 -9.57 -32.48
C SER A 215 -16.07 -9.01 -33.26
N GLY A 216 -17.23 -9.68 -33.22
CA GLY A 216 -18.40 -9.33 -34.03
C GLY A 216 -18.15 -9.39 -35.55
N LYS A 217 -17.03 -9.99 -35.99
CA LYS A 217 -16.69 -10.16 -37.41
C LYS A 217 -17.46 -11.30 -38.07
N HIS A 218 -18.13 -12.15 -37.28
CA HIS A 218 -18.90 -13.30 -37.73
C HIS A 218 -18.05 -14.26 -38.59
N VAL A 219 -16.80 -14.47 -38.19
CA VAL A 219 -15.87 -15.38 -38.87
C VAL A 219 -16.33 -16.84 -38.66
N LEU A 220 -16.98 -17.10 -37.53
CA LEU A 220 -17.45 -18.42 -37.11
C LEU A 220 -18.97 -18.55 -37.27
N ALA A 221 -19.44 -18.93 -38.46
CA ALA A 221 -20.87 -19.10 -38.75
C ALA A 221 -21.56 -20.16 -37.87
N TYR A 222 -20.83 -21.20 -37.45
CA TYR A 222 -21.29 -22.21 -36.51
C TYR A 222 -20.14 -22.77 -35.67
N VAL A 223 -20.46 -23.25 -34.47
CA VAL A 223 -19.55 -23.96 -33.57
C VAL A 223 -20.20 -25.25 -33.09
N ASP A 224 -19.43 -26.34 -33.13
CA ASP A 224 -19.86 -27.65 -32.64
C ASP A 224 -19.47 -27.80 -31.17
N PHE A 225 -20.43 -28.14 -30.33
CA PHE A 225 -20.24 -28.43 -28.91
C PHE A 225 -20.43 -29.92 -28.65
N ASN A 226 -19.41 -30.56 -28.07
CA ASN A 226 -19.48 -31.92 -27.55
C ASN A 226 -20.16 -31.90 -26.17
N VAL A 227 -21.36 -32.45 -26.11
CA VAL A 227 -22.25 -32.48 -24.96
C VAL A 227 -22.18 -33.86 -24.30
N PHE A 228 -21.67 -33.91 -23.08
CA PHE A 228 -21.63 -35.12 -22.27
C PHE A 228 -22.61 -34.98 -21.10
N LEU A 229 -23.73 -35.69 -21.15
CA LEU A 229 -24.70 -35.75 -20.05
C LEU A 229 -24.51 -37.04 -19.26
N GLN A 230 -24.35 -36.90 -17.96
CA GLN A 230 -24.21 -38.01 -17.01
C GLN A 230 -25.34 -37.94 -15.98
N PRO A 231 -26.49 -38.59 -16.27
CA PRO A 231 -27.53 -38.83 -15.29
C PRO A 231 -27.00 -39.76 -14.18
N ASP A 232 -27.55 -39.65 -12.97
CA ASP A 232 -27.18 -40.54 -11.88
C ASP A 232 -27.62 -42.01 -12.10
N TYR A 233 -27.22 -42.88 -11.18
CA TYR A 233 -27.44 -44.33 -11.26
C TYR A 233 -28.92 -44.74 -11.33
N ARG A 234 -29.86 -43.84 -11.03
CA ARG A 234 -31.32 -44.08 -11.05
C ARG A 234 -31.89 -43.96 -12.45
N SER A 235 -31.14 -43.43 -13.41
CA SER A 235 -31.46 -43.51 -14.83
C SER A 235 -31.32 -44.95 -15.35
N ILE A 236 -32.21 -45.35 -16.27
CA ILE A 236 -32.13 -46.61 -17.04
C ILE A 236 -31.04 -46.51 -18.11
N LYS A 237 -30.97 -45.37 -18.81
CA LYS A 237 -29.96 -45.11 -19.84
C LYS A 237 -28.68 -44.58 -19.19
N GLY A 238 -27.53 -45.01 -19.71
CA GLY A 238 -26.22 -44.50 -19.28
C GLY A 238 -25.96 -43.08 -19.78
N ASN A 239 -24.68 -42.70 -19.79
CA ASN A 239 -24.24 -41.40 -20.27
C ASN A 239 -24.67 -41.15 -21.73
N ILE A 240 -25.00 -39.92 -22.04
CA ILE A 240 -25.36 -39.46 -23.38
C ILE A 240 -24.22 -38.58 -23.89
N ASP A 241 -23.77 -38.85 -25.12
CA ASP A 241 -22.74 -38.08 -25.82
C ASP A 241 -23.32 -37.63 -27.16
N GLU A 242 -23.43 -36.32 -27.37
CA GLU A 242 -24.01 -35.73 -28.58
C GLU A 242 -23.22 -34.50 -29.01
N ILE A 243 -23.12 -34.28 -30.32
CA ILE A 243 -22.55 -33.06 -30.89
C ILE A 243 -23.68 -32.12 -31.27
N VAL A 244 -23.67 -30.91 -30.70
CA VAL A 244 -24.64 -29.87 -30.99
C VAL A 244 -23.99 -28.76 -31.79
N GLN A 245 -24.36 -28.66 -33.07
CA GLN A 245 -23.97 -27.55 -33.94
C GLN A 245 -24.83 -26.34 -33.62
N VAL A 246 -24.20 -25.26 -33.15
CA VAL A 246 -24.86 -24.01 -32.77
C VAL A 246 -24.48 -22.96 -33.81
N PRO A 247 -25.45 -22.24 -34.42
CA PRO A 247 -25.18 -21.05 -35.22
C PRO A 247 -24.94 -19.82 -34.35
N GLU A 248 -24.12 -18.88 -34.80
CA GLU A 248 -23.79 -17.67 -34.04
C GLU A 248 -25.03 -16.83 -33.69
N GLY A 249 -25.09 -16.35 -32.45
CA GLY A 249 -26.16 -15.48 -31.96
C GLY A 249 -27.54 -16.15 -31.87
N LYS A 250 -27.64 -17.45 -32.19
CA LYS A 250 -28.91 -18.18 -32.22
C LYS A 250 -28.98 -19.22 -31.10
N LEU A 251 -29.95 -19.05 -30.20
CA LEU A 251 -30.26 -20.03 -29.17
C LEU A 251 -30.67 -21.36 -29.83
N THR A 252 -29.90 -22.41 -29.57
CA THR A 252 -30.13 -23.76 -30.10
C THR A 252 -30.42 -24.71 -28.95
N CYS A 253 -31.61 -25.31 -28.96
CA CYS A 253 -32.07 -26.19 -27.90
C CYS A 253 -32.18 -27.65 -28.37
N ARG A 254 -31.83 -28.58 -27.48
CA ARG A 254 -31.97 -30.03 -27.64
C ARG A 254 -32.67 -30.63 -26.43
N ASN A 255 -33.61 -31.53 -26.69
CA ASN A 255 -34.39 -32.20 -25.67
C ASN A 255 -33.88 -33.64 -25.50
N PHE A 256 -33.68 -34.06 -24.26
CA PHE A 256 -33.25 -35.40 -23.90
C PHE A 256 -34.25 -36.02 -22.93
N THR A 257 -34.71 -37.22 -23.21
CA THR A 257 -35.63 -37.95 -22.32
C THR A 257 -34.86 -38.84 -21.35
N ILE A 258 -35.05 -38.61 -20.06
CA ILE A 258 -34.48 -39.40 -18.97
C ILE A 258 -35.51 -40.42 -18.50
N GLU A 259 -35.14 -41.69 -18.46
CA GLU A 259 -36.02 -42.79 -18.02
C GLU A 259 -35.55 -43.29 -16.65
N LEU A 260 -36.47 -43.39 -15.68
CA LEU A 260 -36.17 -43.70 -14.28
C LEU A 260 -36.38 -45.19 -13.97
N LYS A 261 -35.49 -45.76 -13.16
CA LYS A 261 -35.67 -47.10 -12.58
C LYS A 261 -36.82 -47.06 -11.56
N ARG A 262 -37.79 -47.98 -11.68
CA ARG A 262 -39.02 -48.03 -10.84
C ARG A 262 -38.79 -48.20 -9.33
N THR A 263 -37.59 -48.56 -8.89
CA THR A 263 -37.29 -49.00 -7.51
C THR A 263 -36.76 -47.91 -6.58
N VAL A 264 -36.80 -46.63 -6.94
CA VAL A 264 -36.05 -45.58 -6.20
C VAL A 264 -36.94 -44.67 -5.33
N ALA A 265 -38.17 -45.11 -5.03
CA ALA A 265 -39.18 -44.34 -4.28
C ALA A 265 -38.85 -44.03 -2.79
N MET A 266 -37.62 -44.27 -2.33
CA MET A 266 -37.20 -44.01 -0.93
C MET A 266 -35.97 -43.08 -0.82
N ASP A 267 -35.47 -42.54 -1.93
CA ASP A 267 -34.29 -41.69 -1.91
C ASP A 267 -34.69 -40.22 -1.67
N ILE A 268 -34.28 -39.67 -0.54
CA ILE A 268 -34.47 -38.24 -0.21
C ILE A 268 -33.45 -37.34 -0.94
N THR A 269 -32.47 -37.94 -1.60
CA THR A 269 -31.45 -37.20 -2.37
C THR A 269 -32.02 -36.77 -3.72
N PRO A 270 -31.78 -35.52 -4.17
CA PRO A 270 -32.26 -35.07 -5.47
C PRO A 270 -31.64 -35.90 -6.61
N PHE A 271 -32.42 -36.14 -7.66
CA PHE A 271 -31.91 -36.71 -8.91
C PHE A 271 -30.93 -35.71 -9.54
N SER A 272 -29.74 -36.17 -9.90
CA SER A 272 -28.69 -35.28 -10.42
C SER A 272 -28.27 -35.65 -11.84
N ILE A 273 -28.02 -34.63 -12.65
CA ILE A 273 -27.52 -34.75 -14.02
C ILE A 273 -26.34 -33.81 -14.16
N ASN A 274 -25.14 -34.39 -14.33
CA ASN A 274 -23.95 -33.62 -14.60
C ASN A 274 -23.80 -33.44 -16.11
N LEU A 275 -23.73 -32.20 -16.56
CA LEU A 275 -23.39 -31.82 -17.92
C LEU A 275 -21.92 -31.41 -17.96
N LYS A 276 -21.18 -31.97 -18.90
CA LYS A 276 -19.87 -31.45 -19.32
C LYS A 276 -19.96 -31.04 -20.80
N LEU A 277 -19.58 -29.82 -21.09
CA LEU A 277 -19.58 -29.24 -22.42
C LEU A 277 -18.14 -28.93 -22.84
N ASN A 278 -17.75 -29.38 -24.04
CA ASN A 278 -16.47 -28.99 -24.63
C ASN A 278 -16.70 -28.51 -26.05
N VAL A 279 -15.93 -27.52 -26.47
CA VAL A 279 -15.94 -27.06 -27.86
C VAL A 279 -15.15 -28.04 -28.72
N ALA A 280 -15.72 -28.45 -29.87
CA ALA A 280 -15.13 -29.46 -30.75
C ALA A 280 -14.09 -28.87 -31.72
N ARG A 281 -13.35 -27.84 -31.30
CA ARG A 281 -12.35 -27.10 -32.09
C ARG A 281 -11.21 -26.63 -31.19
N ASN A 282 -9.99 -26.63 -31.73
CA ASN A 282 -8.77 -26.23 -31.03
C ASN A 282 -8.25 -24.85 -31.47
N ASP A 283 -8.83 -24.28 -32.52
CA ASP A 283 -8.46 -23.00 -33.12
C ASP A 283 -9.30 -21.82 -32.59
N ILE A 284 -10.05 -22.05 -31.51
CA ILE A 284 -10.86 -21.03 -30.84
C ILE A 284 -10.72 -21.15 -29.33
N ILE A 285 -10.80 -20.01 -28.65
CA ILE A 285 -10.84 -19.94 -27.19
C ILE A 285 -12.29 -19.76 -26.79
N ALA A 286 -12.79 -20.65 -25.92
CA ALA A 286 -14.17 -20.65 -25.50
C ALA A 286 -14.30 -20.26 -24.04
N HIS A 287 -14.99 -19.16 -23.78
CA HIS A 287 -15.28 -18.64 -22.47
C HIS A 287 -16.76 -18.86 -22.12
N GLY A 288 -17.00 -19.57 -21.02
CA GLY A 288 -18.34 -19.97 -20.59
C GLY A 288 -18.30 -21.13 -19.62
N GLU A 289 -19.46 -21.46 -19.05
CA GLU A 289 -19.59 -22.57 -18.10
C GLU A 289 -19.37 -23.91 -18.80
N LYS A 290 -18.36 -24.67 -18.38
CA LYS A 290 -18.07 -26.01 -18.94
C LYS A 290 -18.87 -27.12 -18.25
N PHE A 291 -19.34 -26.85 -17.04
CA PHE A 291 -19.99 -27.83 -16.19
C PHE A 291 -21.27 -27.24 -15.62
N LEU A 292 -22.37 -27.99 -15.75
CA LEU A 292 -23.61 -27.70 -15.04
C LEU A 292 -24.04 -28.95 -14.29
N ASN A 293 -24.64 -28.77 -13.12
CA ASN A 293 -25.26 -29.85 -12.36
C ASN A 293 -26.73 -29.52 -12.14
N LEU A 294 -27.60 -30.19 -12.88
CA LEU A 294 -29.04 -30.07 -12.68
C LEU A 294 -29.46 -31.06 -11.60
N LYS A 295 -30.00 -30.54 -10.50
CA LYS A 295 -30.59 -31.32 -9.41
C LYS A 295 -32.10 -31.16 -9.42
N ILE A 296 -32.84 -32.27 -9.31
CA ILE A 296 -34.31 -32.28 -9.28
C ILE A 296 -34.75 -33.06 -8.03
N PRO A 297 -35.44 -32.42 -7.07
CA PRO A 297 -35.89 -33.10 -5.86
C PRO A 297 -37.01 -34.10 -6.15
N TYR A 298 -37.13 -35.12 -5.31
CA TYR A 298 -38.33 -35.96 -5.27
C TYR A 298 -39.40 -35.29 -4.41
N SER A 299 -40.67 -35.33 -4.84
CA SER A 299 -41.78 -34.86 -4.02
C SER A 299 -42.01 -35.85 -2.87
N HIS A 300 -41.30 -35.64 -1.76
CA HIS A 300 -41.41 -36.49 -0.56
C HIS A 300 -41.63 -35.63 0.69
N GLY A 301 -42.77 -35.83 1.36
CA GLY A 301 -43.11 -35.08 2.58
C GLY A 301 -43.88 -33.77 2.37
N CYS A 302 -44.36 -33.48 1.15
CA CYS A 302 -45.13 -32.27 0.80
C CYS A 302 -46.67 -32.41 1.02
N GLY A 303 -47.14 -33.29 1.90
CA GLY A 303 -48.58 -33.50 2.12
C GLY A 303 -49.27 -34.34 1.04
N LYS A 304 -50.59 -34.15 0.85
CA LYS A 304 -51.44 -34.93 -0.09
C LYS A 304 -51.59 -34.28 -1.47
N ASP A 305 -51.21 -33.01 -1.56
CA ASP A 305 -51.27 -32.14 -2.73
C ASP A 305 -49.93 -32.09 -3.48
N ASP A 306 -48.89 -32.78 -2.98
CA ASP A 306 -47.55 -32.87 -3.58
C ASP A 306 -46.86 -31.51 -3.80
N VAL A 307 -47.35 -30.44 -3.15
CA VAL A 307 -46.83 -29.06 -3.22
C VAL A 307 -46.19 -28.70 -1.87
N CYS A 308 -44.86 -28.55 -1.84
CA CYS A 308 -44.14 -28.20 -0.62
C CYS A 308 -44.25 -26.70 -0.29
N ASN A 309 -44.89 -26.37 0.83
CA ASN A 309 -45.00 -25.02 1.39
C ASN A 309 -43.94 -24.79 2.48
N THR A 310 -42.79 -24.22 2.09
CA THR A 310 -41.66 -23.99 2.99
C THR A 310 -41.87 -22.76 3.87
N GLN A 311 -41.35 -22.75 5.10
CA GLN A 311 -41.37 -21.58 5.98
C GLN A 311 -39.97 -21.30 6.50
N LEU A 312 -39.22 -20.53 5.71
CA LEU A 312 -37.83 -20.17 5.95
C LEU A 312 -37.70 -18.99 6.92
N SER A 313 -36.71 -19.05 7.79
CA SER A 313 -36.24 -17.93 8.61
C SER A 313 -34.73 -17.95 8.76
N VAL A 314 -34.11 -16.78 8.84
CA VAL A 314 -32.66 -16.63 9.04
C VAL A 314 -32.37 -15.91 10.35
N VAL A 315 -31.27 -16.29 11.01
CA VAL A 315 -30.70 -15.61 12.19
C VAL A 315 -29.21 -15.36 11.95
N LEU A 316 -28.77 -14.12 12.07
CA LEU A 316 -27.38 -13.69 11.92
C LEU A 316 -26.69 -13.51 13.29
N LYS A 317 -25.45 -14.00 13.40
CA LYS A 317 -24.57 -13.74 14.54
C LYS A 317 -23.19 -13.34 14.03
N VAL A 318 -22.65 -12.26 14.59
CA VAL A 318 -21.32 -11.73 14.24
C VAL A 318 -20.39 -11.98 15.41
N ASP A 319 -19.13 -12.28 15.13
CA ASP A 319 -18.09 -12.49 16.15
C ASP A 319 -17.62 -11.19 16.82
N LYS A 320 -17.82 -10.04 16.17
CA LYS A 320 -17.39 -8.71 16.63
C LYS A 320 -18.55 -7.72 16.70
N ASN A 321 -18.53 -6.90 17.75
CA ASN A 321 -19.49 -5.80 17.93
C ASN A 321 -19.07 -4.50 17.24
N GLN A 322 -17.78 -4.36 16.90
CA GLN A 322 -17.21 -3.22 16.18
C GLN A 322 -15.98 -3.68 15.40
N ILE A 323 -15.63 -2.96 14.34
CA ILE A 323 -14.44 -3.20 13.51
C ILE A 323 -13.44 -2.06 13.75
N VAL A 324 -12.22 -2.39 14.14
CA VAL A 324 -11.11 -1.43 14.21
C VAL A 324 -10.38 -1.45 12.87
N LEU A 325 -10.53 -0.36 12.10
CA LEU A 325 -9.98 -0.26 10.76
C LEU A 325 -8.45 -0.39 10.79
N GLY A 326 -7.88 -1.24 9.94
CA GLY A 326 -6.43 -1.50 9.84
C GLY A 326 -5.89 -2.55 10.82
N GLU A 327 -6.59 -2.87 11.91
CA GLU A 327 -6.25 -3.97 12.83
C GLU A 327 -6.98 -5.25 12.44
N ASP A 328 -8.30 -5.13 12.29
CA ASP A 328 -9.15 -6.23 11.94
C ASP A 328 -9.02 -6.57 10.45
N LYS A 329 -8.61 -7.81 10.18
CA LYS A 329 -8.42 -8.30 8.80
C LYS A 329 -9.62 -9.08 8.29
N GLN A 330 -10.39 -9.68 9.20
CA GLN A 330 -11.48 -10.58 8.89
C GLN A 330 -12.65 -10.40 9.86
N ILE A 331 -13.84 -10.74 9.39
CA ILE A 331 -15.08 -10.80 10.17
C ILE A 331 -15.79 -12.13 9.91
N HIS A 332 -16.27 -12.76 10.99
CA HIS A 332 -16.95 -14.05 10.95
C HIS A 332 -18.45 -13.85 11.12
N LEU A 333 -19.20 -14.20 10.08
CA LEU A 333 -20.65 -14.13 10.06
C LEU A 333 -21.22 -15.55 10.13
N LYS A 334 -21.87 -15.87 11.24
CA LYS A 334 -22.63 -17.12 11.40
C LYS A 334 -24.06 -16.90 10.97
N VAL A 335 -24.49 -17.67 9.98
CA VAL A 335 -25.84 -17.66 9.42
C VAL A 335 -26.56 -18.94 9.81
N ILE A 336 -27.65 -18.80 10.55
CA ILE A 336 -28.50 -19.91 10.98
C ILE A 336 -29.77 -19.87 10.13
N ALA A 337 -29.88 -20.79 9.17
CA ALA A 337 -31.07 -20.94 8.35
C ALA A 337 -32.00 -21.99 8.98
N MET A 338 -33.28 -21.68 9.10
CA MET A 338 -34.29 -22.55 9.70
C MET A 338 -35.48 -22.71 8.76
N ASN A 339 -36.07 -23.90 8.74
CA ASN A 339 -37.30 -24.21 8.04
C ASN A 339 -38.28 -24.90 9.01
N THR A 340 -39.46 -24.33 9.15
CA THR A 340 -40.54 -24.84 10.02
C THR A 340 -41.75 -25.37 9.24
N GLY A 341 -41.73 -25.25 7.92
CA GLY A 341 -42.78 -25.75 7.02
C GLY A 341 -42.42 -27.09 6.40
N ASP A 342 -42.93 -27.35 5.20
CA ASP A 342 -42.59 -28.53 4.41
C ASP A 342 -41.10 -28.51 4.00
N PRO A 343 -40.50 -29.66 3.62
CA PRO A 343 -39.10 -29.75 3.22
C PRO A 343 -38.72 -28.69 2.17
N ALA A 344 -37.68 -27.91 2.45
CA ALA A 344 -37.17 -26.90 1.53
C ALA A 344 -36.02 -27.46 0.71
N TYR A 345 -36.20 -27.55 -0.60
CA TYR A 345 -35.23 -28.13 -1.51
C TYR A 345 -34.25 -27.07 -2.03
N GLN A 346 -32.98 -27.44 -2.21
CA GLN A 346 -31.90 -26.57 -2.69
C GLN A 346 -31.90 -25.21 -2.00
N CYS A 347 -31.65 -25.24 -0.70
CA CYS A 347 -31.55 -24.02 0.09
C CYS A 347 -30.24 -23.30 -0.22
N GLU A 348 -30.36 -22.01 -0.50
CA GLU A 348 -29.26 -21.11 -0.81
C GLU A 348 -29.29 -19.89 0.13
N ILE A 349 -28.11 -19.36 0.42
CA ILE A 349 -27.94 -18.08 1.11
C ILE A 349 -27.47 -17.06 0.08
N LYS A 350 -28.16 -15.92 -0.01
CA LYS A 350 -27.80 -14.78 -0.86
C LYS A 350 -27.33 -13.63 0.01
N PHE A 351 -26.11 -13.18 -0.21
CA PHE A 351 -25.53 -11.99 0.41
C PHE A 351 -25.74 -10.80 -0.52
N MET A 352 -26.33 -9.73 0.02
CA MET A 352 -26.48 -8.43 -0.63
C MET A 352 -25.60 -7.44 0.15
N LEU A 353 -24.40 -7.18 -0.37
CA LEU A 353 -23.41 -6.37 0.33
C LEU A 353 -23.40 -4.94 -0.20
N ASN A 354 -23.21 -3.97 0.69
CA ASN A 354 -23.09 -2.56 0.32
C ASN A 354 -21.67 -2.15 -0.10
N ASN A 355 -20.71 -3.09 -0.04
CA ASN A 355 -19.31 -2.88 -0.34
C ASN A 355 -18.69 -4.10 -1.01
N ALA A 356 -17.60 -3.88 -1.74
CA ALA A 356 -16.83 -4.91 -2.41
C ALA A 356 -16.01 -5.75 -1.40
N LEU A 357 -16.66 -6.60 -0.61
CA LEU A 357 -15.98 -7.54 0.29
C LEU A 357 -15.67 -8.85 -0.42
N GLU A 358 -14.55 -9.45 -0.05
CA GLU A 358 -14.12 -10.77 -0.54
C GLU A 358 -14.50 -11.87 0.46
N LEU A 359 -15.24 -12.89 0.01
CA LEU A 359 -15.54 -14.09 0.78
C LEU A 359 -14.40 -15.13 0.66
N ARG A 360 -13.78 -15.51 1.78
CA ARG A 360 -12.63 -16.45 1.77
C ARG A 360 -13.02 -17.91 1.63
N ASN A 361 -14.18 -18.32 2.15
CA ASN A 361 -14.63 -19.72 2.12
C ASN A 361 -15.62 -19.97 0.97
N THR A 362 -15.10 -20.08 -0.25
CA THR A 362 -15.90 -20.16 -1.50
C THR A 362 -16.38 -21.57 -1.87
N LYS A 363 -16.11 -22.61 -1.06
CA LYS A 363 -16.32 -24.01 -1.48
C LYS A 363 -17.71 -24.34 -2.01
N ASN A 364 -18.75 -23.60 -1.60
CA ASN A 364 -20.13 -23.77 -2.06
C ASN A 364 -20.78 -22.44 -2.49
N CYS A 365 -19.99 -21.43 -2.85
CA CYS A 365 -20.47 -20.09 -3.13
C CYS A 365 -20.07 -19.61 -4.52
N MET A 366 -21.00 -18.98 -5.23
CA MET A 366 -20.77 -18.30 -6.51
C MET A 366 -20.93 -16.79 -6.32
N ASN A 367 -20.02 -16.01 -6.90
CA ASN A 367 -20.13 -14.56 -6.97
C ASN A 367 -20.90 -14.21 -8.25
N ILE A 368 -22.04 -13.54 -8.11
CA ILE A 368 -22.93 -13.26 -9.24
C ILE A 368 -22.57 -11.91 -9.86
N GLU A 369 -22.39 -10.86 -9.05
CA GLU A 369 -22.05 -9.50 -9.47
C GLU A 369 -21.43 -8.73 -8.29
N ALA A 370 -20.25 -8.12 -8.45
CA ALA A 370 -19.68 -7.06 -7.57
C ALA A 370 -19.97 -7.21 -6.05
N SER A 371 -19.69 -8.39 -5.47
CA SER A 371 -19.87 -8.75 -4.04
C SER A 371 -21.26 -9.21 -3.59
N ASN A 372 -22.11 -9.64 -4.53
CA ASN A 372 -23.26 -10.48 -4.23
C ASN A 372 -22.89 -11.96 -4.33
N TYR A 373 -22.92 -12.65 -3.19
CA TYR A 373 -22.61 -14.08 -3.10
C TYR A 373 -23.87 -14.92 -2.99
N THR A 374 -23.95 -16.02 -3.73
CA THR A 374 -24.97 -17.06 -3.54
C THR A 374 -24.30 -18.36 -3.14
N CYS A 375 -24.68 -18.90 -1.97
CA CYS A 375 -24.05 -20.05 -1.35
C CYS A 375 -25.06 -21.19 -1.14
N SER A 376 -24.80 -22.37 -1.71
CA SER A 376 -25.62 -23.55 -1.46
C SER A 376 -25.35 -24.12 -0.06
N ILE A 377 -26.39 -24.28 0.75
CA ILE A 377 -26.26 -24.74 2.15
C ILE A 377 -26.83 -26.13 2.42
N SER A 378 -27.90 -26.52 1.72
CA SER A 378 -28.45 -27.88 1.84
C SER A 378 -29.29 -28.23 0.63
N ASP A 379 -29.21 -29.48 0.19
CA ASP A 379 -30.10 -30.01 -0.84
C ASP A 379 -31.54 -30.18 -0.31
N VAL A 380 -31.71 -30.44 0.99
CA VAL A 380 -33.00 -30.50 1.68
C VAL A 380 -32.85 -29.94 3.10
N LEU A 381 -33.63 -28.92 3.47
CA LEU A 381 -33.62 -28.35 4.82
C LEU A 381 -34.91 -28.72 5.57
N ILE A 382 -34.74 -29.51 6.63
CA ILE A 382 -35.78 -29.83 7.63
C ILE A 382 -35.20 -29.46 9.00
N GLY A 383 -35.80 -28.49 9.70
CA GLY A 383 -35.24 -27.98 10.95
C GLY A 383 -34.28 -26.81 10.72
N SER A 384 -33.05 -26.88 11.21
CA SER A 384 -32.09 -25.77 11.15
C SER A 384 -30.70 -26.21 10.76
N ILE A 385 -29.97 -25.34 10.06
CA ILE A 385 -28.56 -25.52 9.71
C ILE A 385 -27.78 -24.23 10.03
N GLU A 386 -26.58 -24.38 10.58
CA GLU A 386 -25.67 -23.27 10.88
C GLU A 386 -24.46 -23.34 9.94
N ASN A 387 -24.14 -22.21 9.31
CA ASN A 387 -22.96 -22.07 8.46
C ASN A 387 -22.19 -20.81 8.87
N GLU A 388 -20.86 -20.89 8.80
CA GLU A 388 -19.96 -19.78 9.13
C GLU A 388 -19.31 -19.26 7.84
N PHE A 389 -19.34 -17.95 7.64
CA PHE A 389 -18.78 -17.24 6.48
C PHE A 389 -17.72 -16.25 6.94
N VAL A 390 -16.59 -16.21 6.24
CA VAL A 390 -15.45 -15.36 6.61
C VAL A 390 -15.18 -14.35 5.50
N PHE A 391 -15.39 -13.07 5.80
CA PHE A 391 -15.17 -11.97 4.87
C PHE A 391 -13.84 -11.26 5.18
N ASP A 392 -13.11 -10.90 4.13
CA ASP A 392 -11.90 -10.08 4.21
C ASP A 392 -12.27 -8.60 4.23
N ILE A 393 -11.77 -7.86 5.22
CA ILE A 393 -12.10 -6.44 5.47
C ILE A 393 -10.86 -5.54 5.44
N ARG A 394 -9.75 -6.00 4.85
CA ARG A 394 -8.50 -5.22 4.77
C ARG A 394 -8.61 -3.96 3.91
N ASN A 395 -9.42 -4.02 2.86
CA ASN A 395 -9.55 -2.95 1.86
C ASN A 395 -10.80 -2.08 2.09
N LEU A 396 -11.28 -1.99 3.33
CA LEU A 396 -12.37 -1.07 3.67
C LEU A 396 -11.93 0.38 3.49
N SER A 397 -12.83 1.21 2.95
CA SER A 397 -12.58 2.65 2.77
C SER A 397 -12.33 3.35 4.13
N PRO A 398 -11.34 4.25 4.22
CA PRO A 398 -11.10 5.08 5.42
C PRO A 398 -12.30 5.92 5.88
N ASP A 399 -13.20 6.27 4.95
CA ASP A 399 -14.39 7.08 5.23
C ASP A 399 -15.56 6.26 5.78
N MET A 400 -15.43 4.92 5.78
CA MET A 400 -16.50 4.04 6.24
C MET A 400 -16.70 4.14 7.74
N ARG A 401 -17.97 4.17 8.16
CA ARG A 401 -18.40 4.19 9.57
C ARG A 401 -19.31 3.03 9.95
N LEU A 402 -19.92 2.38 8.97
CA LEU A 402 -20.88 1.30 9.18
C LEU A 402 -20.74 0.25 8.08
N LEU A 403 -20.57 -1.00 8.48
CA LEU A 403 -20.60 -2.16 7.59
C LEU A 403 -21.91 -2.91 7.76
N GLU A 404 -22.61 -3.21 6.66
CA GLU A 404 -23.92 -3.87 6.70
C GLU A 404 -23.87 -5.19 5.91
N PHE A 405 -24.34 -6.26 6.54
CA PHE A 405 -24.58 -7.55 5.88
C PHE A 405 -26.08 -7.75 5.78
N MET A 406 -26.61 -7.77 4.56
CA MET A 406 -27.99 -8.18 4.29
C MET A 406 -27.99 -9.59 3.69
N VAL A 407 -28.71 -10.52 4.33
CA VAL A 407 -28.66 -11.94 4.00
C VAL A 407 -30.08 -12.47 3.78
N GLN A 408 -30.28 -13.16 2.66
CA GLN A 408 -31.53 -13.83 2.33
C GLN A 408 -31.35 -15.35 2.20
N VAL A 409 -32.29 -16.16 2.71
CA VAL A 409 -32.32 -17.61 2.49
C VAL A 409 -33.40 -17.96 1.47
N THR A 410 -33.05 -18.59 0.36
CA THR A 410 -33.99 -19.01 -0.68
C THR A 410 -34.03 -20.52 -0.84
N SER A 411 -35.12 -21.08 -1.36
CA SER A 411 -35.25 -22.49 -1.73
C SER A 411 -35.90 -22.63 -3.10
N LEU A 412 -35.70 -23.78 -3.74
CA LEU A 412 -36.29 -24.12 -5.03
C LEU A 412 -37.71 -24.67 -4.80
N GLY A 413 -38.69 -23.76 -4.77
CA GLY A 413 -40.09 -24.01 -4.46
C GLY A 413 -40.92 -22.72 -4.55
N VAL A 414 -42.26 -22.81 -4.47
CA VAL A 414 -43.14 -21.62 -4.58
C VAL A 414 -42.81 -20.63 -3.46
N ASN A 415 -42.47 -19.39 -3.83
CA ASN A 415 -42.23 -18.28 -2.91
C ASN A 415 -43.36 -18.17 -1.89
N ASN A 416 -43.06 -18.40 -0.62
CA ASN A 416 -44.04 -18.27 0.46
C ASN A 416 -43.94 -16.86 1.07
N PRO A 417 -44.93 -15.97 0.87
CA PRO A 417 -44.88 -14.59 1.38
C PRO A 417 -44.92 -14.48 2.92
N LYS A 418 -45.01 -15.59 3.66
CA LYS A 418 -44.96 -15.63 5.12
C LYS A 418 -43.56 -15.93 5.69
N SER A 419 -42.53 -16.12 4.86
CA SER A 419 -41.16 -16.35 5.32
C SER A 419 -40.57 -15.10 6.00
N LYS A 420 -39.64 -15.32 6.93
CA LYS A 420 -38.73 -14.29 7.47
C LYS A 420 -37.32 -14.58 6.95
N ASP A 421 -37.22 -14.72 5.64
CA ASP A 421 -36.05 -15.20 4.93
C ASP A 421 -34.95 -14.16 4.78
N ILE A 422 -35.19 -12.89 5.13
CA ILE A 422 -34.22 -11.80 5.04
C ILE A 422 -33.92 -11.24 6.43
N GLU A 423 -32.64 -11.03 6.73
CA GLU A 423 -32.18 -10.31 7.91
C GLU A 423 -30.95 -9.46 7.57
N ALA A 424 -30.73 -8.39 8.35
CA ALA A 424 -29.56 -7.55 8.21
C ALA A 424 -28.88 -7.34 9.57
N VAL A 425 -27.54 -7.25 9.55
CA VAL A 425 -26.74 -6.89 10.71
C VAL A 425 -25.79 -5.75 10.35
N GLN A 426 -25.69 -4.76 11.23
CA GLN A 426 -24.86 -3.58 11.06
C GLN A 426 -23.76 -3.57 12.12
N ILE A 427 -22.52 -3.39 11.68
CA ILE A 427 -21.34 -3.34 12.55
C ILE A 427 -20.67 -1.96 12.39
N PRO A 428 -20.50 -1.19 13.49
CA PRO A 428 -19.80 0.08 13.46
C PRO A 428 -18.30 -0.11 13.15
N VAL A 429 -17.76 0.78 12.32
CA VAL A 429 -16.33 0.86 12.01
C VAL A 429 -15.73 2.04 12.78
N VAL A 430 -14.73 1.74 13.60
CA VAL A 430 -14.06 2.68 14.51
C VAL A 430 -12.63 2.93 14.01
N LEU A 431 -12.18 4.17 14.17
CA LEU A 431 -10.82 4.60 13.86
C LEU A 431 -10.02 4.75 15.16
N GLU A 432 -8.92 4.02 15.26
CA GLU A 432 -7.97 4.08 16.38
C GLU A 432 -6.58 4.46 15.87
N SER A 433 -6.37 5.76 15.67
CA SER A 433 -5.05 6.29 15.31
C SER A 433 -4.83 7.66 15.92
N VAL A 434 -3.66 7.86 16.52
CA VAL A 434 -3.23 9.13 17.12
C VAL A 434 -2.08 9.72 16.29
N PRO A 435 -2.21 10.95 15.75
CA PRO A 435 -1.10 11.64 15.10
C PRO A 435 0.00 12.03 16.09
N TYR A 436 1.25 12.08 15.62
CA TYR A 436 2.35 12.70 16.35
C TYR A 436 3.19 13.57 15.42
N LEU A 437 3.68 14.70 15.94
CA LEU A 437 4.50 15.66 15.21
C LEU A 437 5.81 15.91 15.95
N ASN A 438 6.93 15.66 15.28
CA ASN A 438 8.25 16.07 15.76
C ASN A 438 8.85 17.10 14.81
N GLY A 439 9.60 18.07 15.33
CA GLY A 439 10.30 19.06 14.53
C GLY A 439 11.68 19.34 15.05
N LYS A 440 12.61 19.60 14.13
CA LYS A 440 13.99 20.00 14.41
C LYS A 440 14.29 21.24 13.59
N VAL A 441 15.19 22.08 14.10
CA VAL A 441 15.68 23.27 13.43
C VAL A 441 17.19 23.23 13.33
N SER A 442 17.73 23.64 12.19
CA SER A 442 19.17 23.68 11.92
C SER A 442 19.54 25.01 11.24
N PRO A 443 20.51 25.78 11.79
CA PRO A 443 21.13 25.59 13.11
C PRO A 443 20.13 25.78 14.28
N GLU A 444 20.42 25.24 15.48
CA GLU A 444 19.50 25.38 16.63
C GLU A 444 19.44 26.82 17.16
N ASN A 445 20.57 27.53 17.09
CA ASN A 445 20.70 28.92 17.48
C ASN A 445 21.77 29.62 16.64
N ILE A 446 21.76 30.95 16.69
CA ILE A 446 22.83 31.79 16.13
C ILE A 446 23.16 32.93 17.08
N GLU A 447 24.39 33.41 16.99
CA GLU A 447 24.87 34.60 17.68
C GLU A 447 25.14 35.70 16.66
N ILE A 448 24.57 36.88 16.88
CA ILE A 448 24.68 38.04 16.00
C ILE A 448 25.34 39.19 16.78
N GLN A 449 26.39 39.77 16.19
CA GLN A 449 27.05 40.96 16.73
C GLN A 449 26.54 42.23 16.04
N GLU A 450 26.26 43.28 16.82
CA GLU A 450 25.69 44.56 16.32
C GLU A 450 26.58 45.30 15.30
N ASN A 451 27.90 45.03 15.25
CA ASN A 451 28.88 45.81 14.48
C ASN A 451 29.67 44.99 13.44
N ALA A 452 29.21 43.78 13.09
CA ALA A 452 29.83 42.94 12.07
C ALA A 452 29.00 42.96 10.77
N ASP A 453 29.65 42.84 9.62
CA ASP A 453 28.96 42.53 8.35
C ASP A 453 28.41 41.11 8.46
N ASN A 454 27.14 40.99 8.85
CA ASN A 454 26.51 39.70 9.07
C ASN A 454 25.92 39.19 7.74
N PRO A 455 26.28 37.97 7.30
CA PRO A 455 25.72 37.39 6.08
C PRO A 455 24.24 37.01 6.26
N GLU A 456 23.56 36.84 5.13
CA GLU A 456 22.26 36.15 5.08
C GLU A 456 22.46 34.69 5.49
N MET A 457 21.54 34.15 6.27
CA MET A 457 21.64 32.80 6.83
C MET A 457 20.42 31.96 6.49
N GLU A 458 20.65 30.72 6.10
CA GLU A 458 19.57 29.75 5.86
C GLU A 458 19.23 29.00 7.15
N ILE A 459 17.94 28.98 7.49
CA ILE A 459 17.36 28.25 8.60
C ILE A 459 16.51 27.14 8.02
N ILE A 460 16.78 25.90 8.42
CA ILE A 460 16.06 24.72 7.94
C ILE A 460 15.24 24.15 9.08
N TYR A 461 13.93 24.22 8.95
CA TYR A 461 12.99 23.48 9.79
C TYR A 461 12.64 22.16 9.13
N GLN A 462 12.74 21.07 9.88
CA GLN A 462 12.35 19.74 9.44
C GLN A 462 11.30 19.18 10.40
N PHE A 463 10.08 19.02 9.92
CA PHE A 463 8.98 18.39 10.64
C PHE A 463 8.75 16.97 10.12
N SER A 464 8.54 16.03 11.03
CA SER A 464 8.18 14.65 10.76
C SER A 464 6.85 14.37 11.43
N LEU A 465 5.84 14.05 10.62
CA LEU A 465 4.51 13.68 11.07
C LEU A 465 4.30 12.18 10.83
N GLY A 466 3.78 11.49 11.83
CA GLY A 466 3.40 10.08 11.70
C GLY A 466 2.17 9.75 12.53
N LYS A 467 1.79 8.47 12.50
CA LYS A 467 0.66 7.95 13.29
C LYS A 467 1.09 6.86 14.25
N ARG A 468 0.38 6.74 15.36
CA ARG A 468 0.38 5.57 16.24
C ARG A 468 -0.99 4.93 16.19
N GLY A 469 -1.03 3.62 16.06
CA GLY A 469 -2.27 2.86 15.96
C GLY A 469 -2.51 2.30 14.55
N PRO A 470 -3.42 1.33 14.46
CA PRO A 470 -3.68 0.57 13.25
C PRO A 470 -4.37 1.39 12.16
N SER A 471 -5.26 2.32 12.50
CA SER A 471 -6.14 2.95 11.51
C SER A 471 -5.42 3.91 10.56
N PRO A 472 -5.87 4.03 9.29
CA PRO A 472 -5.38 5.03 8.36
C PRO A 472 -5.64 6.45 8.88
N LEU A 473 -4.70 7.35 8.63
CA LEU A 473 -4.79 8.75 9.08
C LEU A 473 -4.56 9.70 7.91
N SER A 474 -5.49 10.61 7.67
CA SER A 474 -5.29 11.73 6.71
C SER A 474 -4.26 12.71 7.26
N ILE A 475 -3.25 13.03 6.44
CA ILE A 475 -2.22 14.02 6.77
C ILE A 475 -2.58 15.37 6.14
N ASP A 476 -3.28 16.20 6.92
CA ASP A 476 -3.61 17.58 6.55
C ASP A 476 -2.86 18.54 7.48
N VAL A 477 -1.80 19.17 6.96
CA VAL A 477 -0.87 19.98 7.75
C VAL A 477 -0.95 21.44 7.33
N ASN A 478 -1.16 22.29 8.32
CA ASN A 478 -1.08 23.74 8.19
C ASN A 478 0.18 24.26 8.89
N ILE A 479 1.06 24.91 8.11
CA ILE A 479 2.28 25.56 8.60
C ILE A 479 2.07 27.07 8.51
N LEU A 480 2.09 27.74 9.66
CA LEU A 480 1.94 29.19 9.81
C LEU A 480 3.30 29.80 10.13
N ILE A 481 3.71 30.78 9.31
CA ILE A 481 5.02 31.42 9.41
C ILE A 481 4.82 32.91 9.67
N PRO A 482 5.37 33.47 10.76
CA PRO A 482 5.25 34.89 11.07
C PRO A 482 5.95 35.74 10.01
N LEU A 483 5.24 36.70 9.43
CA LEU A 483 5.80 37.66 8.50
C LEU A 483 6.30 38.90 9.26
N LEU A 484 7.58 39.22 9.08
CA LEU A 484 8.19 40.40 9.68
C LEU A 484 8.91 41.21 8.62
N MET A 485 8.46 42.45 8.37
CA MET A 485 9.04 43.34 7.37
C MET A 485 9.81 44.51 7.99
N HIS A 486 10.86 44.98 7.30
CA HIS A 486 11.51 46.26 7.55
C HIS A 486 11.70 46.98 6.20
N GLY A 487 11.07 48.15 6.04
CA GLY A 487 10.92 48.77 4.71
C GLY A 487 10.04 47.90 3.79
N GLU A 488 10.52 47.61 2.59
CA GLU A 488 9.85 46.72 1.60
C GLU A 488 10.35 45.27 1.63
N ASN A 489 11.28 44.92 2.53
CA ASN A 489 11.90 43.59 2.59
C ASN A 489 11.41 42.76 3.78
N TYR A 490 11.23 41.46 3.56
CA TYR A 490 11.00 40.48 4.63
C TYR A 490 12.31 40.15 5.35
N ILE A 491 12.27 40.11 6.69
CA ILE A 491 13.39 39.71 7.54
C ILE A 491 13.56 38.19 7.52
N PHE A 492 12.44 37.46 7.55
CA PHE A 492 12.37 36.01 7.39
C PHE A 492 11.62 35.73 6.09
N GLU A 493 12.33 35.25 5.08
CA GLU A 493 11.78 34.95 3.76
C GLU A 493 11.75 33.44 3.54
N VAL A 494 10.60 32.90 3.14
CA VAL A 494 10.49 31.47 2.82
C VAL A 494 11.10 31.24 1.45
N ILE A 495 12.20 30.50 1.40
CA ILE A 495 12.90 30.16 0.15
C ILE A 495 12.19 28.99 -0.52
N ASP A 496 11.85 27.98 0.27
CA ASP A 496 11.41 26.68 -0.22
C ASP A 496 10.63 25.91 0.86
N LEU A 497 9.62 25.16 0.43
CA LEU A 497 8.87 24.23 1.27
C LEU A 497 8.74 22.91 0.50
N GLU A 498 9.53 21.93 0.92
CA GLU A 498 9.43 20.57 0.41
C GLU A 498 8.56 19.74 1.35
N ALA A 499 7.45 19.20 0.86
CA ALA A 499 6.62 18.25 1.59
C ALA A 499 6.64 16.89 0.87
N LYS A 500 6.98 15.82 1.58
CA LYS A 500 7.13 14.47 1.01
C LYS A 500 6.56 13.41 1.96
N ILE A 501 5.87 12.41 1.41
CA ILE A 501 5.52 11.16 2.10
C ILE A 501 6.15 10.03 1.29
N GLU A 502 7.05 9.23 1.88
CA GLU A 502 7.71 8.08 1.22
C GLU A 502 8.24 8.36 -0.21
N ASN A 503 8.85 9.53 -0.40
CA ASN A 503 9.38 10.04 -1.69
C ASN A 503 8.35 10.56 -2.69
N VAL A 504 7.06 10.58 -2.37
CA VAL A 504 6.02 11.27 -3.15
C VAL A 504 5.90 12.71 -2.67
N GLN A 505 6.04 13.67 -3.58
CA GLN A 505 5.94 15.09 -3.26
C GLN A 505 4.46 15.50 -3.08
N MET A 506 4.16 16.12 -1.96
CA MET A 506 2.82 16.63 -1.65
C MET A 506 2.61 18.03 -2.24
N SER A 507 1.38 18.33 -2.63
CA SER A 507 0.99 19.69 -3.03
C SER A 507 0.73 20.56 -1.81
N CYS A 508 1.52 21.61 -1.65
CA CYS A 508 1.27 22.66 -0.67
C CYS A 508 0.79 23.92 -1.39
N SER A 509 -0.28 24.52 -0.88
CA SER A 509 -0.79 25.81 -1.32
C SER A 509 -0.44 26.88 -0.29
N ASN A 510 -0.10 28.08 -0.75
CA ASN A 510 0.14 29.22 0.14
C ASN A 510 -1.04 30.20 0.09
N SER A 511 -1.34 30.79 1.24
CA SER A 511 -2.36 31.82 1.38
C SER A 511 -1.94 32.80 2.47
N HIS A 512 -2.33 34.06 2.31
CA HIS A 512 -2.25 35.03 3.41
C HIS A 512 -3.42 34.77 4.37
N SER A 513 -3.11 34.62 5.65
CA SER A 513 -4.09 34.27 6.67
C SER A 513 -3.94 35.18 7.90
N GLN A 514 -5.07 35.61 8.46
CA GLN A 514 -5.14 36.20 9.80
C GLN A 514 -5.51 35.09 10.79
N VAL A 515 -4.82 35.04 11.92
CA VAL A 515 -4.70 33.87 12.81
C VAL A 515 -6.03 33.35 13.37
N LEU A 516 -6.07 32.02 13.51
CA LEU A 516 -7.06 31.14 14.14
C LEU A 516 -6.96 31.18 15.69
N ASP A 517 -8.07 31.32 16.41
CA ASP A 517 -8.15 31.66 17.84
C ASP A 517 -7.52 30.69 18.87
N ASN A 518 -7.05 29.49 18.50
CA ASN A 518 -6.83 28.39 19.47
C ASN A 518 -5.44 27.74 19.53
N VAL A 519 -4.41 28.24 18.85
CA VAL A 519 -3.05 27.65 18.92
C VAL A 519 -2.14 28.42 19.88
N ILE A 520 -2.50 28.46 21.17
CA ILE A 520 -1.64 29.06 22.20
C ILE A 520 -0.64 27.99 22.68
N GLN A 521 0.62 28.10 22.26
CA GLN A 521 1.71 27.25 22.76
C GLN A 521 2.45 27.96 23.91
N ASN A 522 2.59 27.27 25.05
CA ASN A 522 3.34 27.76 26.21
C ASN A 522 4.83 27.47 26.02
N PHE A 523 5.57 28.42 25.46
CA PHE A 523 7.02 28.35 25.47
C PHE A 523 7.58 28.91 26.78
N SER A 524 8.48 28.17 27.42
CA SER A 524 9.17 28.61 28.64
C SER A 524 10.41 29.44 28.26
N PHE A 525 10.23 30.75 28.09
CA PHE A 525 11.31 31.70 27.86
C PHE A 525 11.48 32.65 29.04
N PRO A 526 12.69 33.22 29.27
CA PRO A 526 12.87 34.29 30.23
C PRO A 526 12.09 35.54 29.79
N ILE A 527 10.90 35.73 30.40
CA ILE A 527 9.86 36.71 30.01
C ILE A 527 10.41 38.14 29.80
N ASN A 528 11.44 38.52 30.57
CA ASN A 528 12.01 39.88 30.54
C ASN A 528 13.15 40.08 29.53
N ARG A 529 13.68 39.01 28.91
CA ARG A 529 14.83 39.08 27.98
C ARG A 529 14.55 38.59 26.57
N THR A 530 13.36 38.05 26.32
CA THR A 530 13.01 37.43 25.04
C THR A 530 12.01 38.28 24.24
N ILE A 531 12.26 38.40 22.94
CA ILE A 531 11.29 38.84 21.94
C ILE A 531 10.78 37.57 21.26
N LEU A 532 9.50 37.27 21.42
CA LEU A 532 8.86 36.13 20.78
C LEU A 532 8.26 36.58 19.45
N ILE A 533 8.70 35.97 18.35
CA ILE A 533 8.15 36.15 17.02
C ILE A 533 7.39 34.85 16.69
N THR A 534 6.08 34.91 16.81
CA THR A 534 5.15 33.80 16.56
C THR A 534 3.92 34.36 15.86
N CYS A 535 3.10 33.48 15.28
CA CYS A 535 1.80 33.85 14.74
C CYS A 535 0.80 34.06 15.87
N ASP A 536 0.62 35.31 16.30
CA ASP A 536 -0.36 35.74 17.29
C ASP A 536 -1.28 36.85 16.73
N GLN A 537 -2.21 37.36 17.53
CA GLN A 537 -3.19 38.37 17.08
C GLN A 537 -2.56 39.68 16.55
N SER A 538 -1.26 39.90 16.74
CA SER A 538 -0.56 41.13 16.36
C SER A 538 0.34 41.00 15.11
N THR A 539 0.45 39.80 14.54
CA THR A 539 1.41 39.47 13.47
C THR A 539 0.69 38.87 12.26
N GLU A 540 0.97 39.40 11.06
CA GLU A 540 0.53 38.77 9.82
C GLU A 540 1.29 37.47 9.59
N CYS A 541 0.60 36.43 9.13
CA CYS A 541 1.21 35.13 8.90
C CYS A 541 0.96 34.61 7.49
N LEU A 542 1.99 33.94 6.98
CA LEU A 542 1.91 33.17 5.76
C LEU A 542 1.47 31.75 6.13
N GLN A 543 0.34 31.29 5.58
CA GLN A 543 -0.17 29.95 5.79
C GLN A 543 0.16 29.08 4.59
N PHE A 544 0.83 27.96 4.85
CA PHE A 544 0.96 26.85 3.92
C PHE A 544 0.01 25.74 4.33
N SER A 545 -0.92 25.38 3.46
CA SER A 545 -1.82 24.24 3.62
C SER A 545 -1.37 23.12 2.69
N CYS A 546 -0.84 22.06 3.30
CA CYS A 546 -0.39 20.85 2.63
C CYS A 546 -1.41 19.75 2.90
N ASN A 547 -2.22 19.44 1.89
CA ASN A 547 -3.19 18.35 1.96
C ASN A 547 -2.52 17.09 1.42
N GLY A 548 -2.56 16.01 2.20
CA GLY A 548 -1.89 14.75 1.89
C GLY A 548 -2.86 13.59 1.80
N GLU A 549 -2.39 12.49 1.20
CA GLU A 549 -3.12 11.23 1.19
C GLU A 549 -3.10 10.56 2.58
N TYR A 550 -3.89 9.50 2.71
CA TYR A 550 -3.92 8.67 3.91
C TYR A 550 -2.59 7.95 4.14
N VAL A 551 -2.09 8.01 5.38
CA VAL A 551 -1.02 7.14 5.84
C VAL A 551 -1.61 5.87 6.42
N TYR A 552 -1.29 4.73 5.80
CA TYR A 552 -1.78 3.40 6.16
C TYR A 552 -0.84 2.68 7.12
N ASP A 553 0.48 2.77 6.90
CA ASP A 553 1.50 2.16 7.78
C ASP A 553 2.12 3.18 8.74
N SER A 554 2.30 2.76 9.99
CA SER A 554 3.08 3.47 11.01
C SER A 554 4.52 3.82 10.62
N ARG A 555 5.09 3.13 9.62
CA ARG A 555 6.43 3.41 9.07
C ARG A 555 6.46 4.60 8.12
N GLN A 556 5.32 4.93 7.50
CA GLN A 556 5.24 6.06 6.60
C GLN A 556 5.24 7.33 7.43
N ILE A 557 6.18 8.23 7.12
CA ILE A 557 6.36 9.49 7.84
C ILE A 557 6.27 10.62 6.82
N GLY A 558 5.35 11.55 7.04
CA GLY A 558 5.28 12.81 6.31
C GLY A 558 6.43 13.71 6.74
N MET A 559 7.31 14.05 5.80
CA MET A 559 8.44 14.94 6.01
C MET A 559 8.19 16.30 5.37
N PHE A 560 8.28 17.35 6.17
CA PHE A 560 8.13 18.73 5.74
C PHE A 560 9.43 19.47 6.03
N LYS A 561 10.11 19.94 4.99
CA LYS A 561 11.36 20.69 5.07
C LYS A 561 11.11 22.12 4.60
N LEU A 562 11.14 23.04 5.54
CA LEU A 562 10.92 24.47 5.34
C LEU A 562 12.27 25.19 5.41
N LYS A 563 12.67 25.85 4.32
CA LYS A 563 13.89 26.67 4.25
C LYS A 563 13.52 28.14 4.35
N ILE A 564 14.11 28.84 5.30
CA ILE A 564 13.88 30.27 5.57
C ILE A 564 15.20 31.02 5.47
N LEU A 565 15.23 32.10 4.70
CA LEU A 565 16.34 33.05 4.65
C LEU A 565 16.16 34.09 5.75
N LEU A 566 17.14 34.22 6.63
CA LEU A 566 17.23 35.29 7.61
C LEU A 566 18.14 36.40 7.10
N ARG A 567 17.58 37.61 6.96
CA ARG A 567 18.32 38.85 6.69
C ARG A 567 18.65 39.54 8.01
N SER A 568 19.76 39.10 8.62
CA SER A 568 20.23 39.54 9.94
C SER A 568 20.37 41.06 10.09
N ASN A 569 20.85 41.77 9.06
CA ASN A 569 21.00 43.22 9.08
C ASN A 569 19.66 43.96 9.31
N LEU A 570 18.60 43.53 8.62
CA LEU A 570 17.25 44.12 8.77
C LEU A 570 16.64 43.83 10.15
N LEU A 571 16.95 42.66 10.72
CA LEU A 571 16.53 42.29 12.07
C LEU A 571 17.15 43.23 13.12
N ILE A 572 18.46 43.50 13.01
CA ILE A 572 19.17 44.41 13.93
C ILE A 572 18.61 45.83 13.81
N GLU A 573 18.41 46.33 12.59
CA GLU A 573 17.84 47.66 12.37
C GLU A 573 16.43 47.80 12.97
N LYS A 574 15.57 46.80 12.78
CA LYS A 574 14.19 46.82 13.29
C LYS A 574 14.12 46.84 14.81
N PHE A 575 15.05 46.19 15.52
CA PHE A 575 15.03 46.07 16.97
C PHE A 575 16.11 46.89 17.69
N LYS A 576 16.83 47.76 16.99
CA LYS A 576 17.95 48.57 17.50
C LYS A 576 17.66 49.30 18.81
N GLU A 577 16.45 49.85 18.98
CA GLU A 577 16.04 50.56 20.19
C GLU A 577 15.64 49.63 21.35
N THR A 578 15.29 48.37 21.02
CA THR A 578 14.77 47.37 21.97
C THR A 578 15.88 46.53 22.63
N PHE A 579 17.05 46.42 22.00
CA PHE A 579 18.22 45.68 22.51
C PHE A 579 18.85 46.24 23.80
N THR A 580 18.31 47.33 24.34
CA THR A 580 18.79 47.90 25.61
C THR A 580 18.43 47.03 26.83
N THR A 581 17.39 46.17 26.71
CA THR A 581 16.86 45.33 27.81
C THR A 581 16.63 43.85 27.45
N LYS A 582 16.63 43.49 26.16
CA LYS A 582 16.35 42.13 25.66
C LYS A 582 17.49 41.65 24.75
N ASP A 583 17.98 40.43 25.01
CA ASP A 583 19.17 39.86 24.34
C ASP A 583 18.85 38.62 23.48
N ILE A 584 17.60 38.11 23.52
CA ILE A 584 17.19 36.88 22.84
C ILE A 584 15.97 37.14 21.95
N ILE A 585 16.06 36.76 20.68
CA ILE A 585 14.91 36.71 19.77
C ILE A 585 14.59 35.24 19.50
N ALA A 586 13.35 34.83 19.76
CA ALA A 586 12.86 33.48 19.47
C ALA A 586 11.90 33.52 18.29
N PHE A 587 12.26 32.86 17.19
CA PHE A 587 11.40 32.70 16.01
C PHE A 587 10.73 31.32 16.03
N VAL A 588 9.41 31.31 15.92
CA VAL A 588 8.59 30.10 16.05
C VAL A 588 7.55 30.01 14.93
N PRO A 589 7.72 29.09 13.97
CA PRO A 589 6.63 28.70 13.07
C PRO A 589 5.61 27.86 13.84
N VAL A 590 4.32 28.04 13.56
CA VAL A 590 3.24 27.26 14.16
C VAL A 590 2.81 26.17 13.18
N VAL A 591 2.90 24.91 13.59
CA VAL A 591 2.43 23.78 12.79
C VAL A 591 1.21 23.16 13.47
N SER A 592 0.16 22.95 12.70
CA SER A 592 -1.09 22.34 13.17
C SER A 592 -1.59 21.30 12.16
N GLN A 593 -2.28 20.28 12.67
CA GLN A 593 -3.03 19.32 11.87
C GLN A 593 -4.45 19.24 12.45
N ALA A 594 -5.44 19.12 11.57
CA ALA A 594 -6.86 19.23 11.94
C ALA A 594 -7.31 18.22 13.02
N THR A 595 -6.65 17.07 13.12
CA THR A 595 -6.96 15.98 14.06
C THR A 595 -6.05 15.95 15.30
N LEU A 596 -5.16 16.93 15.46
CA LEU A 596 -4.08 16.93 16.45
C LEU A 596 -4.49 17.58 17.80
N GLU A 597 -5.75 17.41 18.22
CA GLU A 597 -6.22 17.90 19.52
C GLU A 597 -5.52 17.18 20.69
N ASP A 598 -5.06 15.93 20.49
CA ASP A 598 -4.39 15.11 21.51
C ASP A 598 -2.87 14.98 21.28
N LYS A 599 -2.16 15.90 21.94
CA LYS A 599 -0.71 16.12 22.11
C LYS A 599 0.25 14.90 21.97
N ILE A 600 1.06 14.92 20.91
CA ILE A 600 2.52 14.73 20.97
C ILE A 600 3.15 15.71 19.97
N MET A 601 3.48 16.91 20.42
CA MET A 601 4.21 17.90 19.62
C MET A 601 5.55 18.19 20.27
N THR A 602 6.64 17.92 19.54
CA THR A 602 8.01 18.18 20.01
C THR A 602 8.78 18.90 18.92
N TYR A 603 8.72 20.23 18.88
CA TYR A 603 9.58 21.02 18.01
C TYR A 603 10.19 22.23 18.73
N LYS A 604 11.44 22.54 18.40
CA LYS A 604 12.23 23.59 19.06
C LYS A 604 12.08 24.94 18.34
N PRO A 605 12.04 26.05 19.08
CA PRO A 605 12.13 27.41 18.52
C PRO A 605 13.55 27.67 17.96
N PHE A 606 13.67 28.58 17.00
CA PHE A 606 14.97 29.08 16.56
C PHE A 606 15.38 30.27 17.43
N LEU A 607 16.56 30.21 18.06
CA LEU A 607 17.03 31.22 18.99
C LEU A 607 18.14 32.08 18.38
N ILE A 608 17.97 33.38 18.44
CA ILE A 608 18.95 34.38 18.01
C ILE A 608 19.41 35.11 19.26
N PHE A 609 20.70 34.99 19.56
CA PHE A 609 21.35 35.73 20.63
C PHE A 609 22.01 36.97 20.04
N VAL A 610 21.71 38.13 20.61
CA VAL A 610 22.29 39.41 20.17
C VAL A 610 23.29 39.86 21.21
N GLU A 611 24.58 39.84 20.84
CA GLU A 611 25.65 40.25 21.75
C GLU A 611 25.89 41.75 21.63
N SER A 612 25.47 42.51 22.64
CA SER A 612 25.77 43.93 22.75
C SER A 612 27.19 44.11 23.27
N ASN A 613 28.07 44.64 22.42
CA ASN A 613 29.46 44.97 22.75
C ASN A 613 29.53 46.21 23.67
N LYS A 614 28.95 46.12 24.87
CA LYS A 614 29.15 47.12 25.92
C LYS A 614 30.58 46.98 26.42
N ARG A 615 31.50 47.73 25.81
CA ARG A 615 32.85 47.92 26.34
C ARG A 615 32.73 48.50 27.75
N ILE A 616 32.95 47.66 28.75
CA ILE A 616 33.11 48.11 30.13
C ILE A 616 34.31 49.06 30.14
N ALA A 617 34.13 50.30 30.59
CA ALA A 617 35.18 51.30 30.57
C ALA A 617 36.42 50.77 31.32
N LEU A 618 37.60 50.88 30.70
CA LEU A 618 38.88 50.38 31.25
C LEU A 618 39.11 50.81 32.71
N TRP A 619 38.57 51.97 33.09
CA TRP A 619 38.66 52.50 34.44
C TRP A 619 37.97 51.63 35.50
N ILE A 620 36.94 50.85 35.14
CA ILE A 620 36.29 49.89 36.05
C ILE A 620 37.25 48.75 36.41
N TYR A 621 38.02 48.25 35.43
CA TYR A 621 39.06 47.23 35.69
C TYR A 621 40.19 47.80 36.54
N ILE A 622 40.63 49.03 36.26
CA ILE A 622 41.67 49.71 37.05
C ILE A 622 41.19 49.95 38.49
N PHE A 623 39.94 50.39 38.66
CA PHE A 623 39.37 50.65 39.98
C PHE A 623 39.21 49.35 40.78
N ALA A 624 38.72 48.27 40.16
CA ALA A 624 38.62 46.95 40.79
C ALA A 624 39.99 46.40 41.20
N ALA A 625 41.02 46.57 40.35
CA ALA A 625 42.39 46.15 40.65
C ALA A 625 43.01 46.94 41.82
N ILE A 626 42.81 48.27 41.85
CA ILE A 626 43.27 49.13 42.96
C ILE A 626 42.55 48.75 44.26
N LEU A 627 41.23 48.58 44.21
CA LEU A 627 40.44 48.23 45.38
C LEU A 627 40.80 46.85 45.93
N GLY A 628 41.06 45.89 45.03
CA GLY A 628 41.58 44.57 45.37
C GLY A 628 42.97 44.63 46.02
N LEU A 629 43.88 45.46 45.52
CA LEU A 629 45.20 45.68 46.12
C LEU A 629 45.11 46.31 47.51
N VAL A 630 44.24 47.31 47.69
CA VAL A 630 44.01 47.95 48.99
C VAL A 630 43.43 46.96 50.00
N LEU A 631 42.46 46.15 49.60
CA LEU A 631 41.89 45.09 50.42
C LEU A 631 42.98 44.07 50.82
N LEU A 632 43.83 43.67 49.87
CA LEU A 632 44.91 42.72 50.10
C LEU A 632 45.94 43.28 51.12
N ILE A 633 46.28 44.57 51.02
CA ILE A 633 47.17 45.24 51.98
C ILE A 633 46.53 45.30 53.38
N LEU A 634 45.24 45.62 53.47
CA LEU A 634 44.50 45.65 54.74
C LEU A 634 44.42 44.27 55.39
N ILE A 635 44.15 43.22 54.61
CA ILE A 635 44.15 41.83 55.09
C ILE A 635 45.56 41.44 55.55
N SER A 636 46.59 41.81 54.79
CA SER A 636 47.99 41.53 55.15
C SER A 636 48.39 42.22 56.46
N LEU A 637 47.98 43.47 56.67
CA LEU A 637 48.20 44.22 57.91
C LEU A 637 47.40 43.64 59.08
N ALA A 638 46.16 43.21 58.86
CA ALA A 638 45.36 42.53 59.87
C ALA A 638 46.00 41.21 60.30
N LEU A 639 46.43 40.38 59.33
CA LEU A 639 47.15 39.13 59.59
C LEU A 639 48.48 39.37 60.31
N TYR A 640 49.22 40.44 59.97
CA TYR A 640 50.43 40.84 60.67
C TYR A 640 50.14 41.25 62.13
N LYS A 641 49.11 42.07 62.36
CA LYS A 641 48.73 42.52 63.72
C LYS A 641 48.19 41.37 64.58
N CYS A 642 47.57 40.37 63.96
CA CYS A 642 47.13 39.14 64.62
C CYS A 642 48.27 38.12 64.88
N HIS A 643 49.55 38.49 64.68
CA HIS A 643 50.72 37.61 64.89
C HIS A 643 50.65 36.30 64.06
N PHE A 644 49.89 36.27 62.97
CA PHE A 644 49.74 35.07 62.13
C PHE A 644 51.06 34.64 61.46
N PHE A 645 52.00 35.57 61.28
CA PHE A 645 53.31 35.32 60.66
C PHE A 645 54.45 35.05 61.67
N ASP A 646 54.17 34.96 62.97
CA ASP A 646 55.17 34.57 63.96
C ASP A 646 55.40 33.06 63.94
N ARG A 647 56.53 32.70 63.34
CA ARG A 647 56.90 31.33 62.96
C ARG A 647 57.51 30.57 64.15
N ILE A 648 56.66 29.97 64.99
CA ILE A 648 57.06 29.03 66.07
C ILE A 648 57.72 27.73 65.53
N TYR A 649 57.75 27.51 64.21
CA TYR A 649 58.25 26.27 63.59
C TYR A 649 59.74 26.24 63.23
N LYS A 650 60.49 27.35 63.34
CA LYS A 650 61.93 27.36 63.01
C LYS A 650 62.81 26.80 64.16
N ASP A 651 62.41 27.04 65.40
CA ASP A 651 63.13 26.54 66.60
C ASP A 651 62.99 25.03 66.83
N LYS A 652 61.91 24.40 66.35
CA LYS A 652 61.72 22.94 66.42
C LYS A 652 62.62 22.18 65.45
N LEU A 653 62.85 22.72 64.25
CA LEU A 653 63.69 22.10 63.20
C LEU A 653 65.20 22.21 63.47
N GLU A 654 65.65 23.24 64.20
CA GLU A 654 67.07 23.37 64.60
C GLU A 654 67.45 22.46 65.79
N ARG A 655 66.51 22.15 66.71
CA ARG A 655 66.75 21.18 67.79
C ARG A 655 66.80 19.72 67.30
N GLU A 656 66.05 19.36 66.26
CA GLU A 656 66.11 18.01 65.65
C GLU A 656 67.36 17.81 64.78
N ARG A 657 67.89 18.86 64.14
CA ARG A 657 69.16 18.79 63.38
C ARG A 657 70.39 18.56 64.25
N ILE A 658 70.41 19.08 65.49
CA ILE A 658 71.54 18.89 66.42
C ILE A 658 71.54 17.48 67.03
N LEU A 659 70.36 16.86 67.25
CA LEU A 659 70.21 15.48 67.75
C LEU A 659 70.51 14.40 66.71
N ASN A 660 70.34 14.68 65.41
CA ASN A 660 70.66 13.72 64.34
C ASN A 660 72.13 13.77 63.87
N SER A 661 72.92 14.77 64.28
CA SER A 661 74.36 14.84 63.93
C SER A 661 75.27 13.98 64.83
N THR A 662 74.75 13.45 65.94
CA THR A 662 75.49 12.65 66.92
C THR A 662 75.19 11.13 66.86
N ARG A 663 74.41 10.66 65.88
CA ARG A 663 74.01 9.24 65.78
C ARG A 663 74.51 8.52 64.53
N THR A 664 75.23 9.18 63.62
CA THR A 664 75.82 8.58 62.40
C THR A 664 77.34 8.41 62.54
N SER A 665 77.75 7.70 63.58
CA SER A 665 79.12 7.21 63.73
C SER A 665 79.10 5.96 64.60
N ILE A 666 78.47 4.90 64.09
CA ILE A 666 78.65 3.45 64.37
C ILE A 666 77.59 2.73 63.53
N GLU A 667 77.96 1.58 62.94
CA GLU A 667 77.19 0.69 62.04
C GLU A 667 77.22 1.04 60.55
N GLY A 668 78.38 0.77 59.94
CA GLY A 668 78.40 0.15 58.62
C GLY A 668 78.46 -1.37 58.78
N GLU A 669 77.71 -2.11 57.96
CA GLU A 669 78.16 -3.24 57.11
C GLU A 669 76.98 -4.08 56.59
N CYS A 670 77.17 -4.55 55.36
CA CYS A 670 76.54 -5.70 54.69
C CYS A 670 75.20 -5.54 53.94
N ASP A 671 75.37 -5.50 52.61
CA ASP A 671 74.91 -6.48 51.61
C ASP A 671 73.43 -6.63 51.23
N GLU A 672 73.19 -6.16 49.99
CA GLU A 672 72.92 -6.97 48.78
C GLU A 672 71.58 -7.73 48.60
N ILE A 673 71.07 -7.55 47.36
CA ILE A 673 70.25 -8.44 46.51
C ILE A 673 68.74 -8.16 46.36
N GLN A 674 68.41 -8.06 45.06
CA GLN A 674 67.15 -7.87 44.33
C GLN A 674 66.03 -8.88 44.65
N PHE A 675 64.76 -8.50 44.40
CA PHE A 675 63.76 -9.38 43.77
C PHE A 675 62.62 -8.63 43.05
N LEU A 676 62.17 -9.24 41.95
CA LEU A 676 61.09 -8.93 41.00
C LEU A 676 59.65 -9.10 41.58
N PRO A 677 58.58 -8.69 40.85
CA PRO A 677 57.23 -8.51 41.38
C PRO A 677 56.30 -9.73 41.24
N MET A 678 55.24 -9.80 42.04
CA MET A 678 54.09 -10.70 41.84
C MET A 678 52.74 -10.03 42.13
N GLU A 679 51.85 -10.17 41.15
CA GLU A 679 50.43 -10.60 41.19
C GLU A 679 49.62 -10.43 42.50
N ASN A 680 48.39 -9.89 42.39
CA ASN A 680 47.20 -10.77 42.31
C ASN A 680 45.86 -10.08 41.97
N HIS A 681 45.02 -10.93 41.38
CA HIS A 681 43.66 -10.81 40.82
C HIS A 681 42.52 -10.36 41.77
N VAL A 682 41.35 -10.02 41.17
CA VAL A 682 40.03 -10.72 41.26
C VAL A 682 39.04 -9.96 40.34
N LYS A 683 38.61 -10.47 39.17
CA LYS A 683 37.57 -11.46 38.78
C LYS A 683 36.08 -11.03 39.00
N CYS A 684 35.35 -10.93 37.89
CA CYS A 684 33.92 -11.28 37.75
C CYS A 684 33.66 -11.81 36.32
N GLU A 685 33.42 -13.14 36.23
CA GLU A 685 32.65 -13.87 35.21
C GLU A 685 31.16 -13.89 35.69
N GLN A 686 30.09 -14.19 34.94
CA GLN A 686 29.89 -14.84 33.65
C GLN A 686 28.44 -14.64 33.16
N GLU A 687 28.26 -15.00 31.89
CA GLU A 687 27.10 -15.09 31.00
C GLU A 687 25.96 -16.03 31.45
N CYS A 688 24.79 -15.97 30.78
CA CYS A 688 24.42 -16.96 29.75
C CYS A 688 23.00 -16.78 29.17
N SER A 689 22.96 -17.11 27.86
CA SER A 689 21.87 -17.57 26.99
C SER A 689 20.69 -16.66 26.66
#